data_AF-A0A2D6XK13-F1
#
_entry.id   AF-A0A2D6XK13-F1
#
_cell.length_a   1.000
_cell.length_b   1.000
_cell.length_c   1.000
_cell.angle_alpha   90.00
_cell.angle_beta   90.00
_cell.angle_gamma   90.00
#
_symmetry.space_group_name_H-M   'P 1'
#
loop_
_entity.id
_entity.type
_entity.pdbx_description
1 polymer ?
#
loop_
_entity_poly.entity_id
_entity_poly.type
_entity_poly.pdbx_seq_one_letter_code
_entity_poly.pdbx_strand_id
1 'polypeptide(L)'
;MGGVFGHMSHIYDNPAMTFGQIKDIMIKAADGKLENVTEKTDGQNLFVSYNIQDGTVRAARNKSNLKSGGMDAEALAEKFGGRGALTDAFVNAFRAFDLAVQQFTDEEKLELFGPDTNIFYNAEVMDPANANVINYDTKTFLIHRAGHAAFDRETGKSVKSEEGFSEQKAAALQAALERAQDQMEKSDFSVQVNAIRRDLEPLSDGAILDRAISGIDSAMATAGMSNEDTIADYIFVQWKALVESTFPELTDEQEKLIIDRVMTDYYGALEGEGPLKSRGLESRQIIKTIGRPDLNEAIIALIKDYPRHFKEFIFPIESVIHRFAIEILRAVKSAYIIAAGGNEIEVARLQAQVGKAIDTIEASGNEEAMEIIKNQVEKLSRLEDDGSIGAVDLSMISSPAEGIVFDYDGHTYKFTGGFAPANQILGLFKYGRKGIPAFDDELREGHLYEQESKKVIAVYPGRFQPMGRHHFQTYQQIATQEGIDDTYVATSDKVSLPKSPLNFDQKKSIMLMHGVPENQILKVKNPYNAVELAHQYEPGEVEMVYFVGAKDMATNPRFQKTSGVTKDGYDWRIEVAPHAEIDIPGFGEMCGTSLRQCLGNATPEEFEAVMGWFDEDIYHMLRAGLNEVNFGEIISKITSFSNPKKPSGRREDEEELDEMSSMAGGNVAGYSLPLGSRAPKVAGSEKKKKRHPKNFLEEEELVTEVVDYLLGITVG
;
A
#
# COMPACT_ATOMS: atom_id res chain seq x y z
N MET A 1 7.47 12.31 1.02
CA MET A 1 8.76 13.00 0.88
C MET A 1 9.87 11.97 1.01
N GLY A 2 10.74 11.92 0.00
CA GLY A 2 11.92 11.05 -0.04
C GLY A 2 12.86 11.24 1.16
N GLY A 3 13.75 10.27 1.33
CA GLY A 3 14.63 10.14 2.49
C GLY A 3 15.76 11.16 2.59
N VAL A 4 16.73 10.85 3.44
CA VAL A 4 17.98 11.62 3.55
C VAL A 4 18.90 11.37 2.36
N PHE A 5 18.92 10.15 1.84
CA PHE A 5 19.62 9.85 0.59
C PHE A 5 18.91 10.52 -0.58
N GLY A 6 19.69 10.99 -1.55
CA GLY A 6 19.15 11.35 -2.85
C GLY A 6 18.70 10.12 -3.63
N HIS A 7 18.22 10.34 -4.86
CA HIS A 7 18.00 9.27 -5.81
C HIS A 7 19.33 8.53 -6.08
N MET A 8 19.39 7.22 -5.75
CA MET A 8 20.52 6.37 -6.13
C MET A 8 20.64 6.34 -7.66
N SER A 9 21.81 6.70 -8.19
CA SER A 9 22.02 6.96 -9.62
C SER A 9 21.89 5.72 -10.50
N HIS A 10 21.25 5.88 -11.65
CA HIS A 10 21.52 5.05 -12.81
C HIS A 10 22.86 5.42 -13.45
N ILE A 11 23.43 4.52 -14.25
CA ILE A 11 24.72 4.75 -14.91
C ILE A 11 24.69 5.93 -15.91
N TYR A 12 23.50 6.27 -16.43
CA TYR A 12 23.27 7.42 -17.31
C TYR A 12 22.97 8.73 -16.56
N ASP A 13 22.80 8.71 -15.24
CA ASP A 13 22.61 9.93 -14.44
C ASP A 13 23.95 10.65 -14.15
N ASN A 14 25.07 9.93 -14.28
CA ASN A 14 26.40 10.47 -14.02
C ASN A 14 26.94 11.23 -15.25
N PRO A 15 27.09 12.57 -15.21
CA PRO A 15 27.60 13.35 -16.35
C PRO A 15 29.00 12.94 -16.81
N ALA A 16 29.84 12.45 -15.91
CA ALA A 16 31.25 12.12 -16.20
C ALA A 16 31.45 10.67 -16.68
N MET A 17 30.39 9.86 -16.71
CA MET A 17 30.44 8.49 -17.22
C MET A 17 30.72 8.49 -18.72
N THR A 18 31.76 7.77 -19.17
CA THR A 18 32.04 7.60 -20.61
C THR A 18 31.24 6.47 -21.22
N PHE A 19 31.03 6.54 -22.54
CA PHE A 19 30.40 5.43 -23.28
C PHE A 19 31.20 4.12 -23.18
N GLY A 20 32.53 4.19 -23.06
CA GLY A 20 33.38 3.04 -22.78
C GLY A 20 33.11 2.41 -21.42
N GLN A 21 32.93 3.22 -20.36
CA GLN A 21 32.56 2.72 -19.03
C GLN A 21 31.15 2.11 -19.01
N ILE A 22 30.17 2.71 -19.70
CA ILE A 22 28.81 2.13 -19.84
C ILE A 22 28.89 0.73 -20.47
N LYS A 23 29.65 0.58 -21.55
CA LYS A 23 29.83 -0.72 -22.23
C LYS A 23 30.56 -1.74 -21.34
N ASP A 24 31.59 -1.33 -20.59
CA ASP A 24 32.28 -2.21 -19.63
C ASP A 24 31.38 -2.65 -18.46
N ILE A 25 30.52 -1.76 -17.93
CA ILE A 25 29.48 -2.12 -16.96
C ILE A 25 28.52 -3.17 -17.55
N MET A 26 28.06 -2.99 -18.79
CA MET A 26 27.15 -3.93 -19.45
C MET A 26 27.82 -5.28 -19.71
N ILE A 27 29.08 -5.30 -20.13
CA ILE A 27 29.88 -6.54 -20.28
C ILE A 27 30.02 -7.24 -18.91
N LYS A 28 30.42 -6.53 -17.86
CA LYS A 28 30.54 -7.08 -16.49
C LYS A 28 29.21 -7.60 -15.94
N ALA A 29 28.11 -6.92 -16.22
CA ALA A 29 26.77 -7.36 -15.84
C ALA A 29 26.39 -8.68 -16.56
N ALA A 30 26.58 -8.73 -17.88
CA ALA A 30 26.30 -9.92 -18.69
C ALA A 30 27.15 -11.13 -18.27
N ASP A 31 28.40 -10.88 -17.85
CA ASP A 31 29.35 -11.90 -17.38
C ASP A 31 29.16 -12.33 -15.91
N GLY A 32 28.26 -11.70 -15.14
CA GLY A 32 28.11 -11.94 -13.70
C GLY A 32 29.25 -11.39 -12.82
N LYS A 33 30.01 -10.39 -13.31
CA LYS A 33 31.26 -9.85 -12.75
C LYS A 33 31.15 -8.40 -12.24
N LEU A 34 29.96 -7.95 -11.85
CA LEU A 34 29.78 -6.68 -11.15
C LEU A 34 30.27 -6.79 -9.69
N GLU A 35 30.76 -5.68 -9.12
CA GLU A 35 31.28 -5.64 -7.76
C GLU A 35 30.19 -5.23 -6.76
N ASN A 36 30.26 -5.77 -5.53
CA ASN A 36 29.36 -5.49 -4.41
C ASN A 36 27.84 -5.54 -4.73
N VAL A 37 27.45 -6.42 -5.68
CA VAL A 37 26.05 -6.55 -6.11
C VAL A 37 25.15 -6.91 -4.93
N THR A 38 24.11 -6.12 -4.70
CA THR A 38 23.08 -6.36 -3.69
C THR A 38 21.70 -6.20 -4.30
N GLU A 39 20.69 -6.83 -3.69
CA GLU A 39 19.30 -6.59 -4.07
C GLU A 39 18.88 -5.15 -3.74
N LYS A 40 18.17 -4.50 -4.66
CA LYS A 40 17.37 -3.33 -4.31
C LYS A 40 15.95 -3.75 -3.96
N THR A 41 15.55 -3.37 -2.76
CA THR A 41 14.20 -3.46 -2.19
C THR A 41 13.43 -2.15 -2.42
N ASP A 42 12.10 -2.18 -2.36
CA ASP A 42 11.24 -0.98 -2.43
C ASP A 42 10.77 -0.51 -1.04
N GLY A 43 11.53 -0.87 0.00
CA GLY A 43 11.15 -0.71 1.40
C GLY A 43 11.14 0.74 1.87
N GLN A 44 10.59 0.95 3.06
CA GLN A 44 10.28 2.29 3.55
C GLN A 44 11.52 2.93 4.17
N ASN A 45 12.17 3.81 3.39
CA ASN A 45 13.48 4.36 3.73
C ASN A 45 13.55 5.04 5.10
N LEU A 46 14.65 4.82 5.81
CA LEU A 46 15.02 5.46 7.08
C LEU A 46 16.55 5.61 7.15
N PHE A 47 17.03 6.75 7.66
CA PHE A 47 18.43 6.87 8.06
C PHE A 47 18.57 6.59 9.55
N VAL A 48 19.56 5.81 9.95
CA VAL A 48 19.79 5.45 11.36
C VAL A 48 21.22 5.65 11.83
N SER A 49 21.35 5.99 13.11
CA SER A 49 22.61 6.22 13.84
C SER A 49 22.38 5.91 15.34
N TYR A 50 23.37 6.22 16.18
CA TYR A 50 23.31 6.06 17.64
C TYR A 50 24.04 7.21 18.32
N ASN A 51 23.42 7.78 19.36
CA ASN A 51 24.03 8.84 20.15
C ASN A 51 24.71 8.26 21.40
N ILE A 52 26.04 8.27 21.39
CA ILE A 52 26.88 7.77 22.48
C ILE A 52 26.74 8.62 23.75
N GLN A 53 26.30 9.88 23.65
CA GLN A 53 26.19 10.81 24.78
C GLN A 53 24.95 10.55 25.66
N ASP A 54 23.88 9.98 25.10
CA ASP A 54 22.63 9.66 25.82
C ASP A 54 22.25 8.17 25.79
N GLY A 55 22.91 7.36 24.97
CA GLY A 55 22.73 5.91 24.87
C GLY A 55 21.59 5.46 23.95
N THR A 56 21.05 6.35 23.10
CA THR A 56 19.86 6.06 22.27
C THR A 56 20.18 5.93 20.78
N VAL A 57 19.49 5.02 20.08
CA VAL A 57 19.44 5.04 18.61
C VAL A 57 18.74 6.29 18.09
N ARG A 58 19.14 6.74 16.89
CA ARG A 58 18.68 7.99 16.28
C ARG A 58 18.27 7.79 14.82
N ALA A 59 17.10 8.31 14.45
CA ALA A 59 16.48 8.17 13.13
C ALA A 59 16.41 9.51 12.36
N ALA A 60 16.47 9.47 11.03
CA ALA A 60 16.31 10.64 10.17
C ALA A 60 15.54 10.31 8.87
N ARG A 61 14.69 11.24 8.43
CA ARG A 61 13.99 11.17 7.11
C ARG A 61 14.27 12.36 6.20
N ASN A 62 14.94 13.40 6.67
CA ASN A 62 15.30 14.58 5.88
C ASN A 62 16.50 15.33 6.47
N LYS A 63 17.03 16.32 5.72
CA LYS A 63 18.17 17.16 6.13
C LYS A 63 17.95 17.92 7.45
N SER A 64 16.70 18.21 7.85
CA SER A 64 16.41 18.85 9.14
C SER A 64 16.59 17.88 10.32
N ASN A 65 16.25 16.60 10.15
CA ASN A 65 16.50 15.58 11.17
C ASN A 65 18.00 15.32 11.35
N LEU A 66 18.81 15.35 10.28
CA LEU A 66 20.27 15.27 10.42
C LEU A 66 20.83 16.39 11.31
N LYS A 67 20.42 17.64 11.06
CA LYS A 67 20.89 18.80 11.84
C LYS A 67 20.56 18.71 13.32
N SER A 68 19.40 18.15 13.69
CA SER A 68 19.05 17.94 15.10
C SER A 68 19.88 16.85 15.79
N GLY A 69 20.60 16.00 15.05
CA GLY A 69 21.20 14.75 15.58
C GLY A 69 20.23 13.57 15.53
N GLY A 70 19.25 13.61 14.63
CA GLY A 70 18.20 12.61 14.47
C GLY A 70 16.96 12.85 15.36
N MET A 71 16.12 11.83 15.41
CA MET A 71 14.91 11.66 16.22
C MET A 71 15.12 10.39 17.07
N ASP A 72 14.69 10.38 18.32
CA ASP A 72 14.56 9.16 19.14
C ASP A 72 13.27 8.40 18.78
N ALA A 73 13.01 7.29 19.48
CA ALA A 73 11.84 6.45 19.25
C ALA A 73 10.51 7.18 19.54
N GLU A 74 10.47 8.11 20.50
CA GLU A 74 9.28 8.91 20.81
C GLU A 74 8.98 9.89 19.67
N ALA A 75 9.97 10.66 19.23
CA ALA A 75 9.83 11.56 18.08
C ALA A 75 9.59 10.82 16.75
N LEU A 76 10.08 9.59 16.60
CA LEU A 76 9.78 8.73 15.43
C LEU A 76 8.34 8.24 15.47
N ALA A 77 7.85 7.79 16.62
CA ALA A 77 6.47 7.36 16.81
C ALA A 77 5.48 8.53 16.61
N GLU A 78 5.77 9.73 17.12
CA GLU A 78 4.95 10.91 16.88
C GLU A 78 4.88 11.26 15.38
N LYS A 79 6.03 11.22 14.67
CA LYS A 79 6.12 11.54 13.22
C LYS A 79 5.23 10.64 12.35
N PHE A 80 5.12 9.37 12.71
CA PHE A 80 4.32 8.37 11.99
C PHE A 80 2.98 8.06 12.67
N GLY A 81 2.63 8.74 13.77
CA GLY A 81 1.47 8.42 14.60
C GLY A 81 0.13 8.56 13.88
N GLY A 82 -0.81 7.67 14.20
CA GLY A 82 -2.15 7.66 13.60
C GLY A 82 -2.16 7.16 12.15
N ARG A 83 -1.34 6.17 11.82
CA ARG A 83 -1.25 5.53 10.49
C ARG A 83 -1.24 4.00 10.55
N GLY A 84 -1.84 3.41 11.59
CA GLY A 84 -1.92 1.97 11.80
C GLY A 84 -0.58 1.25 11.63
N ALA A 85 -0.58 0.20 10.81
CA ALA A 85 0.59 -0.62 10.53
C ALA A 85 1.84 0.17 10.02
N LEU A 86 1.67 1.37 9.47
CA LEU A 86 2.79 2.26 9.12
C LEU A 86 3.44 2.91 10.34
N THR A 87 2.68 3.20 11.40
CA THR A 87 3.26 3.58 12.70
C THR A 87 4.04 2.40 13.28
N ASP A 88 3.42 1.21 13.32
CA ASP A 88 3.97 0.05 14.00
C ASP A 88 5.18 -0.58 13.30
N ALA A 89 5.20 -0.62 11.95
CA ALA A 89 6.36 -1.08 11.20
C ALA A 89 7.62 -0.24 11.53
N PHE A 90 7.50 1.11 11.52
CA PHE A 90 8.62 1.99 11.85
C PHE A 90 9.06 1.87 13.32
N VAL A 91 8.13 1.80 14.26
CA VAL A 91 8.44 1.71 15.69
C VAL A 91 9.08 0.36 16.05
N ASN A 92 8.54 -0.75 15.55
CA ASN A 92 9.04 -2.09 15.86
C ASN A 92 10.40 -2.37 15.18
N ALA A 93 10.58 -1.96 13.91
CA ALA A 93 11.87 -2.06 13.22
C ALA A 93 12.97 -1.25 13.92
N PHE A 94 12.67 -0.01 14.33
CA PHE A 94 13.63 0.86 15.03
C PHE A 94 13.95 0.34 16.45
N ARG A 95 12.97 -0.27 17.13
CA ARG A 95 13.18 -0.96 18.42
C ARG A 95 14.05 -2.20 18.27
N ALA A 96 13.89 -2.98 17.20
CA ALA A 96 14.77 -4.12 16.93
C ALA A 96 16.21 -3.65 16.68
N PHE A 97 16.39 -2.55 15.93
CA PHE A 97 17.70 -1.92 15.73
C PHE A 97 18.33 -1.43 17.05
N ASP A 98 17.56 -0.80 17.96
CA ASP A 98 18.04 -0.44 19.30
C ASP A 98 18.57 -1.68 20.05
N LEU A 99 17.73 -2.72 20.19
CA LEU A 99 18.10 -3.94 20.92
C LEU A 99 19.39 -4.58 20.39
N ALA A 100 19.62 -4.54 19.07
CA ALA A 100 20.85 -5.02 18.45
C ALA A 100 22.06 -4.11 18.74
N VAL A 101 21.93 -2.79 18.55
CA VAL A 101 23.01 -1.82 18.80
C VAL A 101 23.40 -1.78 20.29
N GLN A 102 22.47 -2.01 21.21
CA GLN A 102 22.80 -2.09 22.63
C GLN A 102 23.80 -3.21 22.95
N GLN A 103 23.87 -4.30 22.16
CA GLN A 103 24.85 -5.38 22.33
C GLN A 103 26.26 -5.06 21.79
N PHE A 104 26.46 -3.92 21.11
CA PHE A 104 27.77 -3.51 20.59
C PHE A 104 28.63 -2.94 21.74
N THR A 105 29.96 -3.07 21.63
CA THR A 105 30.87 -2.43 22.59
C THR A 105 30.91 -0.90 22.39
N ASP A 106 31.39 -0.16 23.37
CA ASP A 106 31.49 1.30 23.29
C ASP A 106 32.50 1.74 22.21
N GLU A 107 33.53 0.94 21.95
CA GLU A 107 34.47 1.13 20.84
C GLU A 107 33.78 0.95 19.47
N GLU A 108 32.96 -0.08 19.31
CA GLU A 108 32.20 -0.33 18.08
C GLU A 108 31.15 0.76 17.83
N LYS A 109 30.44 1.17 18.89
CA LYS A 109 29.50 2.30 18.83
C LYS A 109 30.21 3.58 18.36
N LEU A 110 31.42 3.85 18.89
CA LEU A 110 32.25 4.98 18.50
C LEU A 110 32.78 4.89 17.06
N GLU A 111 33.22 3.71 16.62
CA GLU A 111 33.72 3.51 15.26
C GLU A 111 32.61 3.61 14.20
N LEU A 112 31.44 3.01 14.47
CA LEU A 112 30.34 2.92 13.51
C LEU A 112 29.54 4.22 13.42
N PHE A 113 29.16 4.84 14.54
CA PHE A 113 28.24 5.99 14.57
C PHE A 113 28.91 7.35 14.81
N GLY A 114 30.13 7.35 15.32
CA GLY A 114 30.91 8.55 15.60
C GLY A 114 30.53 9.26 16.92
N PRO A 115 31.40 10.16 17.44
CA PRO A 115 31.28 10.73 18.79
C PRO A 115 30.10 11.69 19.01
N ASP A 116 29.45 12.15 17.94
CA ASP A 116 28.38 13.16 18.00
C ASP A 116 27.18 12.83 17.10
N THR A 117 26.86 11.53 16.95
CA THR A 117 25.78 11.04 16.06
C THR A 117 25.95 11.53 14.62
N ASN A 118 27.19 11.58 14.14
CA ASN A 118 27.52 12.23 12.88
C ASN A 118 27.59 11.27 11.70
N ILE A 119 27.60 9.95 11.92
CA ILE A 119 27.54 8.93 10.85
C ILE A 119 26.13 8.34 10.83
N PHE A 120 25.45 8.41 9.68
CA PHE A 120 24.16 7.75 9.48
C PHE A 120 24.23 6.72 8.36
N TYR A 121 23.59 5.59 8.62
CA TYR A 121 23.41 4.47 7.71
C TYR A 121 22.07 4.59 6.99
N ASN A 122 22.05 4.15 5.73
CA ASN A 122 20.86 4.10 4.89
C ASN A 122 20.17 2.75 5.08
N ALA A 123 18.89 2.76 5.46
CA ALA A 123 18.12 1.55 5.75
C ALA A 123 16.69 1.65 5.19
N GLU A 124 16.00 0.53 5.15
CA GLU A 124 14.60 0.39 4.74
C GLU A 124 13.84 -0.51 5.73
N VAL A 125 12.61 -0.11 6.07
CA VAL A 125 11.67 -0.96 6.81
C VAL A 125 10.86 -1.77 5.79
N MET A 126 10.88 -3.08 5.92
CA MET A 126 10.00 -4.00 5.18
C MET A 126 9.13 -4.75 6.19
N ASP A 127 7.81 -4.65 6.03
CA ASP A 127 6.83 -5.34 6.87
C ASP A 127 5.69 -5.87 5.98
N PRO A 128 5.37 -7.18 6.00
CA PRO A 128 4.28 -7.75 5.21
C PRO A 128 2.90 -7.11 5.50
N ALA A 129 2.70 -6.59 6.73
CA ALA A 129 1.48 -5.89 7.13
C ALA A 129 1.35 -4.46 6.53
N ASN A 130 2.38 -3.99 5.81
CA ASN A 130 2.47 -2.64 5.28
C ASN A 130 3.36 -2.61 4.02
N ALA A 131 3.11 -3.55 3.09
CA ALA A 131 3.79 -3.65 1.81
C ALA A 131 3.62 -2.38 0.94
N ASN A 132 4.62 -2.05 0.12
CA ASN A 132 4.64 -0.84 -0.69
C ASN A 132 4.09 -1.12 -2.11
N VAL A 133 4.95 -1.62 -3.00
CA VAL A 133 4.58 -2.21 -4.28
C VAL A 133 4.87 -3.71 -4.26
N ILE A 134 6.01 -4.13 -3.70
CA ILE A 134 6.39 -5.54 -3.54
C ILE A 134 5.83 -6.11 -2.23
N ASN A 135 5.25 -7.30 -2.30
CA ASN A 135 4.84 -8.09 -1.15
C ASN A 135 5.99 -8.98 -0.68
N TYR A 136 6.56 -8.66 0.49
CA TYR A 136 7.59 -9.46 1.15
C TYR A 136 6.97 -10.43 2.17
N ASP A 137 7.64 -11.56 2.43
CA ASP A 137 7.20 -12.57 3.42
C ASP A 137 7.74 -12.28 4.84
N THR A 138 8.77 -11.44 4.97
CA THR A 138 9.55 -11.27 6.20
C THR A 138 9.57 -9.83 6.71
N LYS A 139 9.29 -9.63 8.00
CA LYS A 139 9.57 -8.37 8.70
C LYS A 139 11.09 -8.18 8.81
N THR A 140 11.63 -7.13 8.20
CA THR A 140 13.08 -6.91 8.12
C THR A 140 13.41 -5.42 8.17
N PHE A 141 14.32 -5.06 9.07
CA PHE A 141 14.97 -3.77 9.05
C PHE A 141 16.29 -3.91 8.30
N LEU A 142 16.24 -3.58 7.02
CA LEU A 142 17.33 -3.81 6.08
C LEU A 142 18.23 -2.59 6.01
N ILE A 143 19.46 -2.72 6.49
CA ILE A 143 20.48 -1.69 6.29
C ILE A 143 21.17 -2.01 4.95
N HIS A 144 21.29 -1.04 4.05
CA HIS A 144 22.03 -1.23 2.81
C HIS A 144 23.52 -1.37 3.08
N ARG A 145 24.32 -1.70 2.07
CA ARG A 145 25.80 -1.56 2.11
C ARG A 145 26.30 -0.20 1.62
N ALA A 146 25.46 0.51 0.89
CA ALA A 146 25.79 1.77 0.21
C ALA A 146 24.87 2.92 0.65
N GLY A 147 25.29 4.14 0.30
CA GLY A 147 24.55 5.37 0.59
C GLY A 147 24.66 5.87 2.04
N HIS A 148 25.62 5.35 2.79
CA HIS A 148 25.96 5.83 4.14
C HIS A 148 26.88 7.04 4.06
N ALA A 149 26.82 7.94 5.04
CA ALA A 149 27.76 9.05 5.11
C ALA A 149 27.98 9.57 6.53
N ALA A 150 29.13 10.22 6.72
CA ALA A 150 29.26 11.23 7.76
C ALA A 150 28.53 12.51 7.30
N PHE A 151 27.80 13.17 8.21
CA PHE A 151 27.03 14.37 7.95
C PHE A 151 27.50 15.52 8.84
N ASP A 152 27.56 16.70 8.26
CA ASP A 152 27.85 17.95 8.96
C ASP A 152 26.56 18.49 9.61
N ARG A 153 26.58 18.73 10.93
CA ARG A 153 25.37 19.09 11.71
C ARG A 153 24.87 20.53 11.47
N GLU A 154 25.71 21.44 10.99
CA GLU A 154 25.28 22.81 10.68
C GLU A 154 24.57 22.88 9.31
N THR A 155 25.18 22.28 8.29
CA THR A 155 24.73 22.33 6.90
C THR A 155 23.72 21.24 6.56
N GLY A 156 23.76 20.09 7.24
CA GLY A 156 22.97 18.91 6.91
C GLY A 156 23.38 18.25 5.59
N LYS A 157 24.61 18.49 5.12
CA LYS A 157 25.21 17.86 3.94
C LYS A 157 26.10 16.70 4.37
N SER A 158 26.29 15.73 3.48
CA SER A 158 27.32 14.70 3.62
C SER A 158 28.70 15.36 3.58
N VAL A 159 29.57 15.01 4.52
CA VAL A 159 30.99 15.36 4.48
C VAL A 159 31.63 14.55 3.36
N LYS A 160 32.20 15.23 2.35
CA LYS A 160 33.04 14.58 1.34
C LYS A 160 34.37 14.19 2.00
N SER A 161 34.47 12.95 2.45
CA SER A 161 35.75 12.32 2.77
C SER A 161 36.46 11.91 1.47
N GLU A 162 37.79 12.04 1.42
CA GLU A 162 38.59 11.65 0.25
C GLU A 162 38.60 10.12 0.07
N GLU A 163 38.44 9.39 1.17
CA GLU A 163 38.04 7.99 1.23
C GLU A 163 36.52 7.95 1.50
N GLY A 164 35.71 7.51 0.53
CA GLY A 164 34.26 7.38 0.72
C GLY A 164 33.89 6.41 1.87
N PHE A 165 32.63 6.40 2.32
CA PHE A 165 32.20 5.45 3.35
C PHE A 165 32.49 4.03 2.85
N SER A 166 33.40 3.33 3.54
CA SER A 166 34.04 2.15 2.97
C SER A 166 33.24 0.87 3.20
N GLU A 167 33.35 -0.06 2.25
CA GLU A 167 32.92 -1.47 2.38
C GLU A 167 33.39 -2.10 3.70
N GLN A 168 34.58 -1.71 4.18
CA GLN A 168 35.12 -2.15 5.47
C GLN A 168 34.20 -1.78 6.66
N LYS A 169 33.59 -0.58 6.65
CA LYS A 169 32.63 -0.14 7.67
C LYS A 169 31.27 -0.82 7.52
N ALA A 170 30.83 -1.12 6.29
CA ALA A 170 29.61 -1.90 6.06
C ALA A 170 29.77 -3.35 6.56
N ALA A 171 30.92 -3.98 6.29
CA ALA A 171 31.29 -5.29 6.81
C ALA A 171 31.46 -5.30 8.34
N ALA A 172 32.03 -4.23 8.93
CA ALA A 172 32.13 -4.08 10.39
C ALA A 172 30.74 -3.99 11.05
N LEU A 173 29.81 -3.21 10.50
CA LEU A 173 28.43 -3.16 10.97
C LEU A 173 27.74 -4.53 10.85
N GLN A 174 27.92 -5.22 9.71
CA GLN A 174 27.35 -6.56 9.51
C GLN A 174 27.85 -7.54 10.59
N ALA A 175 29.16 -7.60 10.83
CA ALA A 175 29.74 -8.49 11.84
C ALA A 175 29.28 -8.18 13.27
N ALA A 176 29.04 -6.89 13.58
CA ALA A 176 28.46 -6.48 14.87
C ALA A 176 26.99 -6.92 15.00
N LEU A 177 26.19 -6.78 13.94
CA LEU A 177 24.77 -7.16 13.91
C LEU A 177 24.53 -8.67 13.91
N GLU A 178 25.35 -9.46 13.21
CA GLU A 178 25.30 -10.93 13.25
C GLU A 178 25.54 -11.42 14.68
N ARG A 179 26.64 -10.96 15.29
CA ARG A 179 27.03 -11.31 16.67
C ARG A 179 26.05 -10.78 17.72
N ALA A 180 25.34 -9.68 17.46
CA ALA A 180 24.29 -9.18 18.34
C ALA A 180 23.03 -10.07 18.28
N GLN A 181 22.61 -10.49 17.08
CA GLN A 181 21.46 -11.38 16.90
C GLN A 181 21.69 -12.78 17.50
N ASP A 182 22.92 -13.31 17.46
CA ASP A 182 23.32 -14.54 18.18
C ASP A 182 23.11 -14.47 19.71
N GLN A 183 22.99 -13.27 20.28
CA GLN A 183 22.85 -13.03 21.72
C GLN A 183 21.44 -12.57 22.13
N MET A 184 20.54 -12.36 21.17
CA MET A 184 19.18 -11.85 21.41
C MET A 184 18.15 -12.99 21.39
N GLU A 185 17.07 -12.82 22.16
CA GLU A 185 15.84 -13.57 21.89
C GLU A 185 15.26 -13.12 20.54
N LYS A 186 14.52 -14.01 19.85
CA LYS A 186 13.97 -13.71 18.52
C LYS A 186 13.02 -12.49 18.58
N SER A 187 13.46 -11.39 17.97
CA SER A 187 12.60 -10.26 17.64
C SER A 187 11.71 -10.61 16.43
N ASP A 188 10.55 -9.97 16.34
CA ASP A 188 9.67 -10.06 15.17
C ASP A 188 10.30 -9.46 13.91
N PHE A 189 11.29 -8.57 14.07
CA PHE A 189 12.09 -8.00 12.98
C PHE A 189 13.51 -8.56 12.98
N SER A 190 13.98 -9.06 11.83
CA SER A 190 15.41 -9.27 11.60
C SER A 190 16.10 -7.92 11.31
N VAL A 191 17.33 -7.74 11.81
CA VAL A 191 18.13 -6.51 11.61
C VAL A 191 19.42 -6.90 10.91
N GLN A 192 19.53 -6.61 9.61
CA GLN A 192 20.66 -7.12 8.82
C GLN A 192 21.15 -6.12 7.78
N VAL A 193 22.43 -6.26 7.41
CA VAL A 193 23.01 -5.59 6.24
C VAL A 193 22.66 -6.39 4.98
N ASN A 194 22.34 -5.73 3.87
CA ASN A 194 21.93 -6.43 2.65
C ASN A 194 23.05 -7.34 2.09
N ALA A 195 22.66 -8.54 1.65
CA ALA A 195 23.61 -9.59 1.27
C ALA A 195 24.23 -9.34 -0.11
N ILE A 196 25.56 -9.50 -0.22
CA ILE A 196 26.24 -9.49 -1.53
C ILE A 196 25.87 -10.75 -2.30
N ARG A 197 25.21 -10.56 -3.45
CA ARG A 197 24.94 -11.58 -4.47
C ARG A 197 26.22 -11.81 -5.27
N ARG A 198 27.06 -12.74 -4.81
CA ARG A 198 28.33 -13.11 -5.47
C ARG A 198 28.13 -13.81 -6.81
N ASP A 199 26.96 -14.41 -6.99
CA ASP A 199 26.61 -15.28 -8.10
C ASP A 199 25.41 -14.69 -8.88
N LEU A 200 25.60 -13.51 -9.50
CA LEU A 200 24.69 -13.08 -10.58
C LEU A 200 24.85 -14.09 -11.72
N GLU A 201 23.78 -14.79 -12.10
CA GLU A 201 23.86 -15.75 -13.20
C GLU A 201 24.21 -15.02 -14.52
N PRO A 202 25.29 -15.41 -15.22
CA PRO A 202 25.66 -14.80 -16.49
C PRO A 202 24.56 -14.97 -17.54
N LEU A 203 24.40 -13.98 -18.42
CA LEU A 203 23.41 -14.04 -19.50
C LEU A 203 23.68 -15.25 -20.40
N SER A 204 22.68 -16.12 -20.51
CA SER A 204 22.74 -17.34 -21.32
C SER A 204 22.66 -17.07 -22.84
N ASP A 205 22.27 -15.86 -23.24
CA ASP A 205 22.23 -15.39 -24.63
C ASP A 205 23.06 -14.10 -24.79
N GLY A 206 24.19 -14.22 -25.51
CA GLY A 206 25.05 -13.08 -25.85
C GLY A 206 24.37 -12.06 -26.76
N ALA A 207 23.33 -12.44 -27.52
CA ALA A 207 22.61 -11.51 -28.40
C ALA A 207 21.83 -10.44 -27.62
N ILE A 208 21.62 -10.59 -26.31
CA ILE A 208 21.12 -9.53 -25.43
C ILE A 208 22.18 -8.43 -25.28
N LEU A 209 23.42 -8.80 -24.97
CA LEU A 209 24.54 -7.87 -24.84
C LEU A 209 24.86 -7.22 -26.19
N ASP A 210 25.00 -8.00 -27.27
CA ASP A 210 25.36 -7.49 -28.60
C ASP A 210 24.35 -6.44 -29.11
N ARG A 211 23.05 -6.69 -28.93
CA ARG A 211 21.99 -5.71 -29.25
C ARG A 211 22.11 -4.44 -28.41
N ALA A 212 22.37 -4.58 -27.12
CA ALA A 212 22.45 -3.43 -26.22
C ALA A 212 23.70 -2.57 -26.50
N ILE A 213 24.87 -3.18 -26.75
CA ILE A 213 26.08 -2.47 -27.19
C ILE A 213 25.82 -1.75 -28.52
N SER A 214 25.20 -2.44 -29.49
CA SER A 214 24.84 -1.85 -30.81
C SER A 214 23.86 -0.67 -30.68
N GLY A 215 22.95 -0.69 -29.70
CA GLY A 215 22.06 0.43 -29.40
C GLY A 215 22.82 1.65 -28.88
N ILE A 216 23.77 1.46 -27.97
CA ILE A 216 24.65 2.54 -27.51
C ILE A 216 25.52 3.09 -28.66
N ASP A 217 26.14 2.22 -29.47
CA ASP A 217 26.90 2.65 -30.66
C ASP A 217 26.05 3.45 -31.66
N SER A 218 24.77 3.10 -31.82
CA SER A 218 23.83 3.83 -32.70
C SER A 218 23.49 5.23 -32.16
N ALA A 219 23.28 5.37 -30.85
CA ALA A 219 23.07 6.66 -30.19
C ALA A 219 24.32 7.56 -30.30
N MET A 220 25.51 7.00 -30.04
CA MET A 220 26.79 7.68 -30.18
C MET A 220 27.05 8.14 -31.62
N ALA A 221 26.87 7.27 -32.61
CA ALA A 221 27.11 7.57 -34.02
C ALA A 221 26.21 8.69 -34.53
N THR A 222 24.97 8.78 -34.03
CA THR A 222 24.02 9.87 -34.35
C THR A 222 24.50 11.23 -33.84
N ALA A 223 25.25 11.26 -32.74
CA ALA A 223 25.89 12.46 -32.18
C ALA A 223 27.37 12.64 -32.61
N GLY A 224 27.93 11.72 -33.42
CA GLY A 224 29.32 11.77 -33.91
C GLY A 224 30.41 11.40 -32.89
N MET A 225 30.07 10.60 -31.87
CA MET A 225 30.88 10.42 -30.66
C MET A 225 31.69 9.11 -30.62
N SER A 226 32.63 9.04 -29.67
CA SER A 226 33.55 7.94 -29.40
C SER A 226 33.40 7.37 -27.98
N ASN A 227 34.10 6.28 -27.65
CA ASN A 227 33.99 5.62 -26.34
C ASN A 227 34.59 6.46 -25.20
N GLU A 228 35.41 7.44 -25.55
CA GLU A 228 36.12 8.34 -24.66
C GLU A 228 35.25 9.53 -24.22
N ASP A 229 34.20 9.86 -24.97
CA ASP A 229 33.27 10.96 -24.67
C ASP A 229 32.28 10.59 -23.55
N THR A 230 31.76 11.61 -22.86
CA THR A 230 30.86 11.43 -21.70
C THR A 230 29.38 11.62 -22.02
N ILE A 231 28.51 11.22 -21.09
CA ILE A 231 27.08 11.57 -21.10
C ILE A 231 26.87 13.09 -21.13
N ALA A 232 27.69 13.89 -20.43
CA ALA A 232 27.59 15.35 -20.49
C ALA A 232 27.92 15.90 -21.88
N ASP A 233 28.90 15.31 -22.58
CA ASP A 233 29.25 15.71 -23.95
C ASP A 233 28.12 15.35 -24.93
N TYR A 234 27.50 14.18 -24.78
CA TYR A 234 26.34 13.78 -25.60
C TYR A 234 25.16 14.74 -25.44
N ILE A 235 24.79 15.04 -24.19
CA ILE A 235 23.70 15.97 -23.90
C ILE A 235 24.05 17.40 -24.33
N PHE A 236 25.33 17.81 -24.26
CA PHE A 236 25.79 19.08 -24.84
C PHE A 236 25.60 19.15 -26.36
N VAL A 237 25.91 18.07 -27.10
CA VAL A 237 25.70 18.00 -28.56
C VAL A 237 24.22 18.11 -28.92
N GLN A 238 23.33 17.41 -28.21
CA GLN A 238 21.87 17.52 -28.42
C GLN A 238 21.37 18.95 -28.13
N TRP A 239 21.82 19.56 -27.03
CA TRP A 239 21.51 20.96 -26.72
C TRP A 239 22.02 21.94 -27.76
N LYS A 240 23.23 21.75 -28.30
CA LYS A 240 23.77 22.62 -29.35
C LYS A 240 22.91 22.52 -30.61
N ALA A 241 22.61 21.32 -31.10
CA ALA A 241 21.77 21.14 -32.28
C ALA A 241 20.36 21.75 -32.11
N LEU A 242 19.76 21.66 -30.92
CA LEU A 242 18.48 22.32 -30.62
C LEU A 242 18.59 23.84 -30.60
N VAL A 243 19.64 24.40 -30.00
CA VAL A 243 19.82 25.86 -29.91
C VAL A 243 20.15 26.47 -31.27
N GLU A 244 21.07 25.87 -32.04
CA GLU A 244 21.40 26.28 -33.43
C GLU A 244 20.15 26.28 -34.33
N SER A 245 19.31 25.26 -34.22
CA SER A 245 18.10 25.12 -35.05
C SER A 245 16.94 26.00 -34.61
N THR A 246 16.86 26.36 -33.32
CA THR A 246 15.83 27.24 -32.76
C THR A 246 16.17 28.74 -32.91
N PHE A 247 17.45 29.09 -32.83
CA PHE A 247 17.93 30.49 -32.84
C PHE A 247 19.12 30.69 -33.81
N PRO A 248 18.94 30.48 -35.13
CA PRO A 248 20.03 30.50 -36.12
C PRO A 248 20.69 31.87 -36.36
N GLU A 249 20.30 32.91 -35.60
CA GLU A 249 20.92 34.24 -35.63
C GLU A 249 21.71 34.57 -34.35
N LEU A 250 21.99 33.59 -33.49
CA LEU A 250 22.97 33.70 -32.40
C LEU A 250 24.40 33.41 -32.89
N THR A 251 25.39 33.63 -32.03
CA THR A 251 26.78 33.15 -32.22
C THR A 251 27.08 32.03 -31.24
N ASP A 252 28.06 31.17 -31.52
CA ASP A 252 28.48 30.07 -30.64
C ASP A 252 28.66 30.49 -29.17
N GLU A 253 29.19 31.71 -28.91
CA GLU A 253 29.35 32.22 -27.55
C GLU A 253 28.02 32.59 -26.89
N GLN A 254 27.02 33.03 -27.66
CA GLN A 254 25.68 33.35 -27.19
C GLN A 254 24.84 32.10 -26.94
N GLU A 255 24.91 31.13 -27.85
CA GLU A 255 24.31 29.80 -27.70
C GLU A 255 24.82 29.12 -26.43
N LYS A 256 26.14 29.15 -26.22
CA LYS A 256 26.78 28.58 -25.03
C LYS A 256 26.25 29.17 -23.72
N LEU A 257 25.84 30.44 -23.66
CA LEU A 257 25.21 31.00 -22.45
C LEU A 257 23.88 30.31 -22.08
N ILE A 258 23.16 29.81 -23.07
CA ILE A 258 21.91 29.05 -22.89
C ILE A 258 22.25 27.61 -22.46
N ILE A 259 23.21 26.97 -23.13
CA ILE A 259 23.59 25.58 -22.85
C ILE A 259 24.25 25.45 -21.46
N ASP A 260 25.24 26.29 -21.15
CA ASP A 260 25.90 26.32 -19.83
C ASP A 260 24.86 26.52 -18.70
N ARG A 261 23.80 27.30 -18.94
CA ARG A 261 22.72 27.54 -17.99
C ARG A 261 21.90 26.28 -17.72
N VAL A 262 21.35 25.64 -18.77
CA VAL A 262 20.46 24.49 -18.60
C VAL A 262 21.21 23.25 -18.11
N MET A 263 22.47 23.07 -18.52
CA MET A 263 23.37 22.05 -17.96
C MET A 263 23.63 22.28 -16.47
N THR A 264 23.88 23.53 -16.05
CA THR A 264 24.08 23.88 -14.64
C THR A 264 22.82 23.64 -13.80
N ASP A 265 21.64 24.02 -14.31
CA ASP A 265 20.36 23.82 -13.60
C ASP A 265 19.97 22.34 -13.49
N TYR A 266 20.30 21.51 -14.48
CA TYR A 266 20.06 20.07 -14.46
C TYR A 266 20.98 19.34 -13.49
N TYR A 267 22.30 19.42 -13.68
CA TYR A 267 23.24 18.69 -12.82
C TYR A 267 23.30 19.26 -11.39
N GLY A 268 23.02 20.56 -11.19
CA GLY A 268 22.85 21.14 -9.85
C GLY A 268 21.61 20.62 -9.10
N ALA A 269 20.53 20.27 -9.81
CA ALA A 269 19.40 19.58 -9.21
C ALA A 269 19.75 18.13 -8.82
N LEU A 270 20.47 17.40 -9.69
CA LEU A 270 20.94 16.03 -9.42
C LEU A 270 21.91 15.94 -8.22
N GLU A 271 22.76 16.94 -8.00
CA GLU A 271 23.61 17.01 -6.79
C GLU A 271 22.82 17.23 -5.47
N GLY A 272 21.48 17.29 -5.52
CA GLY A 272 20.64 17.48 -4.34
C GLY A 272 20.77 18.88 -3.72
N GLU A 273 21.31 19.85 -4.48
CA GLU A 273 21.31 21.27 -4.14
C GLU A 273 20.05 21.98 -4.68
N GLY A 274 19.42 21.41 -5.71
CA GLY A 274 18.30 22.02 -6.44
C GLY A 274 18.77 23.05 -7.48
N PRO A 275 17.86 23.58 -8.32
CA PRO A 275 18.18 24.63 -9.30
C PRO A 275 18.37 25.99 -8.57
N LEU A 276 19.49 26.12 -7.87
CA LEU A 276 19.80 27.28 -7.03
C LEU A 276 20.30 28.48 -7.84
N LYS A 277 19.85 29.66 -7.39
CA LYS A 277 20.06 31.00 -7.99
C LYS A 277 21.50 31.53 -7.93
N SER A 278 22.50 30.65 -7.86
CA SER A 278 23.89 30.99 -7.52
C SER A 278 24.97 30.21 -8.28
N ARG A 279 24.60 29.33 -9.22
CA ARG A 279 25.54 28.75 -10.21
C ARG A 279 25.18 29.29 -11.60
N GLY A 280 26.15 29.85 -12.31
CA GLY A 280 25.95 30.45 -13.65
C GLY A 280 25.22 31.80 -13.65
N LEU A 281 24.90 32.29 -14.86
CA LEU A 281 24.17 33.55 -15.09
C LEU A 281 22.66 33.37 -14.85
N GLU A 282 21.95 34.42 -14.40
CA GLU A 282 20.48 34.45 -14.46
C GLU A 282 19.98 34.52 -15.92
N SER A 283 18.80 33.99 -16.22
CA SER A 283 18.15 34.14 -17.55
C SER A 283 18.04 35.61 -17.98
N ARG A 284 17.84 36.53 -17.02
CA ARG A 284 17.84 38.00 -17.25
C ARG A 284 19.20 38.57 -17.64
N GLN A 285 20.28 37.95 -17.20
CA GLN A 285 21.65 38.32 -17.57
C GLN A 285 21.99 37.74 -18.95
N ILE A 286 21.59 36.50 -19.21
CA ILE A 286 21.76 35.82 -20.51
C ILE A 286 21.11 36.63 -21.63
N ILE A 287 19.80 36.91 -21.57
CA ILE A 287 19.09 37.70 -22.59
C ILE A 287 19.68 39.13 -22.76
N LYS A 288 20.22 39.72 -21.69
CA LYS A 288 20.86 41.04 -21.73
C LYS A 288 22.23 40.99 -22.44
N THR A 289 22.99 39.91 -22.28
CA THR A 289 24.27 39.70 -22.96
C THR A 289 24.07 39.31 -24.42
N ILE A 290 23.03 38.53 -24.73
CA ILE A 290 22.62 38.19 -26.11
C ILE A 290 22.14 39.44 -26.86
N GLY A 291 21.39 40.33 -26.19
CA GLY A 291 21.07 41.66 -26.73
C GLY A 291 20.05 41.64 -27.87
N ARG A 292 19.22 40.59 -27.98
CA ARG A 292 18.16 40.40 -28.98
C ARG A 292 16.77 40.40 -28.32
N PRO A 293 16.15 41.57 -28.06
CA PRO A 293 14.88 41.68 -27.35
C PRO A 293 13.73 40.90 -27.99
N ASP A 294 13.82 40.69 -29.31
CA ASP A 294 12.93 39.89 -30.15
C ASP A 294 12.97 38.39 -29.84
N LEU A 295 14.09 37.86 -29.35
CA LEU A 295 14.25 36.44 -28.99
C LEU A 295 14.03 36.18 -27.49
N ASN A 296 13.97 37.23 -26.65
CA ASN A 296 13.96 37.11 -25.19
C ASN A 296 12.90 36.13 -24.63
N GLU A 297 11.66 36.19 -25.13
CA GLU A 297 10.57 35.35 -24.60
C GLU A 297 10.77 33.88 -24.96
N ALA A 298 11.24 33.59 -26.19
CA ALA A 298 11.55 32.23 -26.63
C ALA A 298 12.79 31.65 -25.91
N ILE A 299 13.84 32.46 -25.69
CA ILE A 299 15.01 32.04 -24.91
C ILE A 299 14.63 31.73 -23.46
N ILE A 300 13.76 32.54 -22.83
CA ILE A 300 13.23 32.26 -21.48
C ILE A 300 12.37 30.98 -21.48
N ALA A 301 11.56 30.77 -22.51
CA ALA A 301 10.75 29.56 -22.63
C ALA A 301 11.62 28.30 -22.75
N LEU A 302 12.63 28.29 -23.63
CA LEU A 302 13.55 27.17 -23.79
C LEU A 302 14.35 26.88 -22.51
N ILE A 303 14.86 27.92 -21.84
CA ILE A 303 15.55 27.76 -20.55
C ILE A 303 14.60 27.22 -19.47
N LYS A 304 13.30 27.52 -19.50
CA LYS A 304 12.32 26.97 -18.55
C LYS A 304 11.97 25.51 -18.85
N ASP A 305 11.89 25.15 -20.13
CA ASP A 305 11.46 23.82 -20.59
C ASP A 305 12.61 22.79 -20.69
N TYR A 306 13.76 23.11 -20.11
CA TYR A 306 14.90 22.20 -20.02
C TYR A 306 14.57 20.79 -19.47
N PRO A 307 13.70 20.60 -18.45
CA PRO A 307 13.48 19.27 -17.87
C PRO A 307 12.79 18.30 -18.85
N ARG A 308 12.06 18.81 -19.84
CA ARG A 308 11.50 18.00 -20.92
C ARG A 308 12.59 17.60 -21.93
N HIS A 309 13.37 18.56 -22.40
CA HIS A 309 14.43 18.30 -23.38
C HIS A 309 15.54 17.39 -22.85
N PHE A 310 15.95 17.49 -21.57
CA PHE A 310 16.92 16.54 -21.00
C PHE A 310 16.42 15.09 -21.03
N LYS A 311 15.12 14.84 -20.79
CA LYS A 311 14.51 13.51 -20.92
C LYS A 311 14.54 13.04 -22.37
N GLU A 312 14.08 13.87 -23.30
CA GLU A 312 14.07 13.56 -24.74
C GLU A 312 15.47 13.22 -25.26
N PHE A 313 16.49 13.94 -24.79
CA PHE A 313 17.88 13.72 -25.18
C PHE A 313 18.48 12.45 -24.57
N ILE A 314 18.26 12.14 -23.29
CA ILE A 314 18.83 10.93 -22.67
C ILE A 314 18.09 9.64 -23.05
N PHE A 315 16.83 9.73 -23.47
CA PHE A 315 15.95 8.58 -23.74
C PHE A 315 16.52 7.48 -24.65
N PRO A 316 17.26 7.77 -25.74
CA PRO A 316 17.88 6.72 -26.57
C PRO A 316 18.90 5.86 -25.81
N ILE A 317 19.63 6.47 -24.88
CA ILE A 317 20.61 5.78 -24.02
C ILE A 317 19.89 5.07 -22.86
N GLU A 318 18.96 5.77 -22.21
CA GLU A 318 18.13 5.21 -21.13
C GLU A 318 17.38 3.95 -21.57
N SER A 319 16.71 3.98 -22.73
CA SER A 319 15.89 2.87 -23.25
C SER A 319 16.71 1.60 -23.48
N VAL A 320 17.92 1.75 -24.03
CA VAL A 320 18.86 0.63 -24.27
C VAL A 320 19.33 0.02 -22.95
N ILE A 321 19.73 0.86 -21.98
CA ILE A 321 20.20 0.41 -20.66
C ILE A 321 19.05 -0.21 -19.85
N HIS A 322 17.84 0.34 -19.94
CA HIS A 322 16.63 -0.16 -19.30
C HIS A 322 16.26 -1.56 -19.80
N ARG A 323 16.30 -1.78 -21.12
CA ARG A 323 15.99 -3.09 -21.72
C ARG A 323 17.06 -4.13 -21.43
N PHE A 324 18.34 -3.74 -21.40
CA PHE A 324 19.41 -4.59 -20.90
C PHE A 324 19.22 -4.96 -19.41
N ALA A 325 18.82 -4.01 -18.57
CA ALA A 325 18.52 -4.23 -17.16
C ALA A 325 17.33 -5.17 -16.93
N ILE A 326 16.28 -5.13 -17.76
CA ILE A 326 15.15 -6.07 -17.70
C ILE A 326 15.63 -7.53 -17.81
N GLU A 327 16.53 -7.79 -18.76
CA GLU A 327 17.06 -9.14 -19.01
C GLU A 327 18.01 -9.61 -17.90
N ILE A 328 18.91 -8.74 -17.43
CA ILE A 328 19.76 -9.03 -16.26
C ILE A 328 18.92 -9.39 -15.02
N LEU A 329 17.79 -8.72 -14.83
CA LEU A 329 16.91 -8.95 -13.69
C LEU A 329 16.04 -10.21 -13.81
N ARG A 330 15.93 -10.87 -14.98
CA ARG A 330 15.14 -12.13 -15.12
C ARG A 330 15.64 -13.27 -14.22
N ALA A 331 16.94 -13.30 -13.90
CA ALA A 331 17.51 -14.27 -12.97
C ALA A 331 17.40 -13.85 -11.49
N VAL A 332 17.04 -12.58 -11.21
CA VAL A 332 17.01 -12.03 -9.86
C VAL A 332 15.68 -12.36 -9.17
N LYS A 333 15.70 -13.38 -8.32
CA LYS A 333 14.68 -13.65 -7.31
C LYS A 333 14.96 -12.84 -6.04
N SER A 334 13.95 -12.28 -5.40
CA SER A 334 14.07 -11.59 -4.11
C SER A 334 14.47 -12.56 -3.00
N ALA A 335 15.35 -12.12 -2.10
CA ALA A 335 15.73 -12.87 -0.90
C ALA A 335 14.68 -12.78 0.23
N TYR A 336 13.73 -11.84 0.13
CA TYR A 336 12.72 -11.52 1.14
C TYR A 336 11.34 -12.13 0.81
N ILE A 337 11.27 -12.90 -0.27
CA ILE A 337 10.13 -13.73 -0.66
C ILE A 337 10.60 -15.18 -0.57
N ILE A 338 10.33 -15.81 0.55
CA ILE A 338 10.82 -17.14 0.96
C ILE A 338 9.80 -18.25 0.69
N ALA A 339 8.54 -17.91 0.41
CA ALA A 339 7.50 -18.86 0.04
C ALA A 339 7.87 -19.62 -1.25
N ALA A 340 7.61 -20.93 -1.26
CA ALA A 340 7.94 -21.79 -2.41
C ALA A 340 7.07 -21.42 -3.63
N GLY A 341 7.69 -20.82 -4.65
CA GLY A 341 7.01 -20.25 -5.81
C GLY A 341 6.48 -18.82 -5.62
N GLY A 342 6.70 -18.22 -4.44
CA GLY A 342 6.23 -16.87 -4.10
C GLY A 342 6.80 -15.79 -5.01
N ASN A 343 8.05 -15.95 -5.46
CA ASN A 343 8.69 -15.02 -6.40
C ASN A 343 7.95 -14.97 -7.75
N GLU A 344 7.58 -16.13 -8.28
CA GLU A 344 6.84 -16.26 -9.55
C GLU A 344 5.39 -15.79 -9.42
N ILE A 345 4.75 -16.05 -8.27
CA ILE A 345 3.42 -15.54 -7.93
C ILE A 345 3.43 -14.00 -7.84
N GLU A 346 4.45 -13.43 -7.20
CA GLU A 346 4.58 -11.99 -7.02
C GLU A 346 4.80 -11.25 -8.35
N VAL A 347 5.64 -11.79 -9.24
CA VAL A 347 5.77 -11.27 -10.62
C VAL A 347 4.42 -11.28 -11.34
N ALA A 348 3.66 -12.38 -11.26
CA ALA A 348 2.33 -12.46 -11.87
C ALA A 348 1.33 -11.47 -11.24
N ARG A 349 1.38 -11.23 -9.92
CA ARG A 349 0.56 -10.23 -9.22
C ARG A 349 0.88 -8.81 -9.68
N LEU A 350 2.16 -8.45 -9.75
CA LEU A 350 2.63 -7.14 -10.22
C LEU A 350 2.21 -6.91 -11.68
N GLN A 351 2.39 -7.90 -12.55
CA GLN A 351 1.92 -7.84 -13.94
C GLN A 351 0.41 -7.60 -14.04
N ALA A 352 -0.40 -8.34 -13.27
CA ALA A 352 -1.85 -8.18 -13.26
C ALA A 352 -2.30 -6.80 -12.73
N GLN A 353 -1.65 -6.27 -11.69
CA GLN A 353 -1.95 -4.94 -11.16
C GLN A 353 -1.56 -3.82 -12.13
N VAL A 354 -0.41 -3.91 -12.81
CA VAL A 354 0.01 -2.93 -13.82
C VAL A 354 -0.90 -2.98 -15.04
N GLY A 355 -1.32 -4.17 -15.48
CA GLY A 355 -2.33 -4.33 -16.53
C GLY A 355 -3.64 -3.61 -16.18
N LYS A 356 -4.25 -3.93 -15.02
CA LYS A 356 -5.45 -3.23 -14.50
C LYS A 356 -5.25 -1.71 -14.48
N ALA A 357 -4.08 -1.23 -14.04
CA ALA A 357 -3.79 0.18 -13.92
C ALA A 357 -3.71 0.90 -15.28
N ILE A 358 -3.02 0.32 -16.27
CA ILE A 358 -2.98 0.85 -17.65
C ILE A 358 -4.40 0.87 -18.23
N ASP A 359 -5.09 -0.28 -18.23
CA ASP A 359 -6.45 -0.43 -18.78
C ASP A 359 -7.42 0.61 -18.19
N THR A 360 -7.34 0.86 -16.88
CA THR A 360 -8.23 1.82 -16.19
C THR A 360 -7.88 3.27 -16.51
N ILE A 361 -6.58 3.61 -16.59
CA ILE A 361 -6.15 4.98 -16.94
C ILE A 361 -6.51 5.30 -18.40
N GLU A 362 -6.31 4.37 -19.34
CA GLU A 362 -6.73 4.54 -20.73
C GLU A 362 -8.26 4.65 -20.84
N ALA A 363 -9.02 3.75 -20.20
CA ALA A 363 -10.48 3.77 -20.21
C ALA A 363 -11.09 5.03 -19.55
N SER A 364 -10.34 5.74 -18.70
CA SER A 364 -10.78 7.00 -18.09
C SER A 364 -10.87 8.17 -19.07
N GLY A 365 -10.14 8.12 -20.19
CA GLY A 365 -10.01 9.22 -21.14
C GLY A 365 -9.27 10.46 -20.60
N ASN A 366 -8.55 10.34 -19.48
CA ASN A 366 -7.79 11.45 -18.90
C ASN A 366 -6.47 11.69 -19.65
N GLU A 367 -6.46 12.65 -20.57
CA GLU A 367 -5.30 13.01 -21.42
C GLU A 367 -4.03 13.33 -20.60
N GLU A 368 -4.15 13.99 -19.45
CA GLU A 368 -3.01 14.35 -18.59
C GLU A 368 -2.42 13.12 -17.90
N ALA A 369 -3.27 12.19 -17.46
CA ALA A 369 -2.82 10.92 -16.89
C ALA A 369 -2.16 10.01 -17.95
N MET A 370 -2.73 9.95 -19.16
CA MET A 370 -2.16 9.19 -20.27
C MET A 370 -0.77 9.70 -20.67
N GLU A 371 -0.56 11.02 -20.82
CA GLU A 371 0.77 11.57 -21.16
C GLU A 371 1.79 11.37 -20.02
N ILE A 372 1.36 11.29 -18.75
CA ILE A 372 2.25 10.94 -17.62
C ILE A 372 2.69 9.47 -17.65
N ILE A 373 1.80 8.52 -17.96
CA ILE A 373 2.17 7.10 -18.00
C ILE A 373 2.82 6.67 -19.32
N LYS A 374 2.59 7.38 -20.42
CA LYS A 374 3.09 7.09 -21.77
C LYS A 374 4.55 6.62 -21.80
N ASN A 375 5.50 7.41 -21.30
CA ASN A 375 6.92 7.04 -21.31
C ASN A 375 7.24 5.80 -20.44
N GLN A 376 6.36 5.43 -19.50
CA GLN A 376 6.46 4.21 -18.68
C GLN A 376 5.86 3.00 -19.42
N VAL A 377 4.74 3.20 -20.12
CA VAL A 377 4.11 2.22 -21.01
C VAL A 377 5.05 1.90 -22.19
N GLU A 378 5.70 2.90 -22.78
CA GLU A 378 6.72 2.75 -23.82
C GLU A 378 7.92 1.90 -23.35
N LYS A 379 8.37 2.11 -22.10
CA LYS A 379 9.41 1.29 -21.45
C LYS A 379 8.98 -0.17 -21.25
N LEU A 380 7.71 -0.40 -20.90
CA LEU A 380 7.10 -1.73 -20.79
C LEU A 380 6.61 -2.30 -22.13
N SER A 381 6.76 -1.60 -23.25
CA SER A 381 6.34 -2.06 -24.58
C SER A 381 7.47 -2.74 -25.35
N ARG A 382 7.13 -3.56 -26.34
CA ARG A 382 8.12 -4.16 -27.25
C ARG A 382 8.82 -3.08 -28.08
N LEU A 383 10.05 -3.38 -28.51
CA LEU A 383 10.60 -2.77 -29.72
C LEU A 383 10.42 -3.79 -30.85
N GLU A 384 9.92 -3.31 -31.98
CA GLU A 384 9.87 -4.07 -33.23
C GLU A 384 11.23 -3.98 -33.95
N ASP A 385 11.47 -4.83 -34.96
CA ASP A 385 12.77 -4.92 -35.67
C ASP A 385 13.20 -3.62 -36.38
N ASP A 386 12.26 -2.70 -36.63
CA ASP A 386 12.53 -1.37 -37.23
C ASP A 386 12.80 -0.26 -36.19
N GLY A 387 12.82 -0.61 -34.90
CA GLY A 387 13.01 0.33 -33.78
C GLY A 387 11.75 1.07 -33.35
N SER A 388 10.59 0.78 -33.95
CA SER A 388 9.30 1.32 -33.48
C SER A 388 8.83 0.66 -32.18
N ILE A 389 7.99 1.38 -31.43
CA ILE A 389 7.42 0.90 -30.16
C ILE A 389 6.15 0.11 -30.48
N GLY A 390 6.19 -1.19 -30.14
CA GLY A 390 5.10 -2.13 -30.35
C GLY A 390 4.07 -2.11 -29.21
N ALA A 391 3.36 -3.21 -29.04
CA ALA A 391 2.39 -3.37 -27.95
C ALA A 391 3.06 -3.49 -26.57
N VAL A 392 2.30 -3.15 -25.52
CA VAL A 392 2.66 -3.38 -24.11
C VAL A 392 2.98 -4.85 -23.87
N ASP A 393 4.08 -5.13 -23.19
CA ASP A 393 4.48 -6.48 -22.80
C ASP A 393 4.80 -6.53 -21.31
N LEU A 394 3.81 -6.99 -20.52
CA LEU A 394 3.95 -7.07 -19.07
C LEU A 394 5.08 -8.04 -18.63
N SER A 395 5.60 -8.91 -19.51
CA SER A 395 6.79 -9.72 -19.22
C SER A 395 8.10 -8.92 -19.12
N MET A 396 8.08 -7.62 -19.42
CA MET A 396 9.14 -6.66 -19.07
C MET A 396 9.22 -6.42 -17.55
N ILE A 397 8.15 -6.69 -16.80
CA ILE A 397 8.18 -6.84 -15.33
C ILE A 397 8.75 -8.24 -15.07
N SER A 398 10.08 -8.34 -15.04
CA SER A 398 10.84 -9.58 -15.09
C SER A 398 11.23 -10.19 -13.73
N SER A 399 11.08 -9.42 -12.65
CA SER A 399 11.60 -9.75 -11.31
C SER A 399 10.66 -9.22 -10.22
N PRO A 400 10.57 -9.89 -9.05
CA PRO A 400 9.87 -9.40 -7.87
C PRO A 400 10.81 -8.63 -6.92
N ALA A 401 11.95 -8.13 -7.41
CA ALA A 401 12.79 -7.14 -6.72
C ALA A 401 12.68 -5.79 -7.45
N GLU A 402 12.92 -4.66 -6.76
CA GLU A 402 13.02 -3.35 -7.43
C GLU A 402 14.20 -3.34 -8.41
N GLY A 403 15.26 -4.09 -8.09
CA GLY A 403 16.40 -4.26 -8.97
C GLY A 403 17.65 -4.76 -8.25
N ILE A 404 18.81 -4.30 -8.73
CA ILE A 404 20.11 -4.49 -8.09
C ILE A 404 20.84 -3.16 -7.94
N VAL A 405 21.64 -3.08 -6.87
CA VAL A 405 22.63 -2.03 -6.61
C VAL A 405 24.02 -2.66 -6.73
N PHE A 406 24.97 -1.99 -7.36
CA PHE A 406 26.34 -2.48 -7.57
C PHE A 406 27.36 -1.34 -7.55
N ASP A 407 28.62 -1.65 -7.30
CA ASP A 407 29.72 -0.68 -7.36
C ASP A 407 30.50 -0.78 -8.68
N TYR A 408 31.00 0.37 -9.13
CA TYR A 408 31.88 0.51 -10.29
C TYR A 408 32.74 1.77 -10.14
N ASP A 409 34.07 1.64 -10.26
CA ASP A 409 35.04 2.75 -10.26
C ASP A 409 34.90 3.70 -9.05
N GLY A 410 34.66 3.12 -7.86
CA GLY A 410 34.47 3.87 -6.60
C GLY A 410 33.09 4.51 -6.43
N HIS A 411 32.15 4.28 -7.34
CA HIS A 411 30.80 4.82 -7.32
C HIS A 411 29.74 3.71 -7.33
N THR A 412 28.66 3.89 -6.57
CA THR A 412 27.52 2.96 -6.54
C THR A 412 26.45 3.37 -7.56
N TYR A 413 25.91 2.38 -8.28
CA TYR A 413 24.87 2.53 -9.31
C TYR A 413 23.74 1.50 -9.14
N LYS A 414 22.63 1.67 -9.89
CA LYS A 414 21.51 0.72 -9.91
C LYS A 414 21.01 0.33 -11.30
N PHE A 415 20.47 -0.89 -11.39
CA PHE A 415 19.60 -1.37 -12.47
C PHE A 415 18.26 -1.78 -11.89
N THR A 416 17.14 -1.25 -12.41
CA THR A 416 15.77 -1.49 -11.89
C THR A 416 14.79 -2.10 -12.89
N GLY A 417 15.18 -2.21 -14.16
CA GLY A 417 14.35 -2.79 -15.24
C GLY A 417 12.90 -2.30 -15.23
N GLY A 418 11.97 -3.21 -15.52
CA GLY A 418 10.54 -2.93 -15.63
C GLY A 418 9.82 -2.60 -14.32
N PHE A 419 10.46 -2.75 -13.15
CA PHE A 419 9.83 -2.35 -11.89
C PHE A 419 9.67 -0.83 -11.78
N ALA A 420 10.65 -0.04 -12.23
CA ALA A 420 10.57 1.42 -12.18
C ALA A 420 9.35 2.02 -12.92
N PRO A 421 9.07 1.67 -14.20
CA PRO A 421 7.85 2.12 -14.87
C PRO A 421 6.58 1.53 -14.26
N ALA A 422 6.58 0.25 -13.85
CA ALA A 422 5.45 -0.37 -13.15
C ALA A 422 5.06 0.40 -11.87
N ASN A 423 6.05 0.74 -11.04
CA ASN A 423 5.87 1.50 -9.81
C ASN A 423 5.32 2.92 -10.09
N GLN A 424 5.81 3.61 -11.12
CA GLN A 424 5.26 4.92 -11.52
C GLN A 424 3.80 4.84 -11.99
N ILE A 425 3.42 3.79 -12.72
CA ILE A 425 2.03 3.54 -13.15
C ILE A 425 1.14 3.25 -11.93
N LEU A 426 1.56 2.33 -11.06
CA LEU A 426 0.82 1.96 -9.85
C LEU A 426 0.69 3.13 -8.85
N GLY A 427 1.71 3.98 -8.75
CA GLY A 427 1.69 5.18 -7.92
C GLY A 427 0.67 6.22 -8.41
N LEU A 428 0.58 6.45 -9.73
CA LEU A 428 -0.46 7.31 -10.30
C LEU A 428 -1.86 6.69 -10.13
N PHE A 429 -1.98 5.38 -10.35
CA PHE A 429 -3.24 4.65 -10.22
C PHE A 429 -3.81 4.69 -8.80
N LYS A 430 -3.00 4.32 -7.79
CA LYS A 430 -3.39 4.33 -6.37
C LYS A 430 -3.64 5.75 -5.84
N TYR A 431 -2.72 6.68 -6.05
CA TYR A 431 -2.70 7.95 -5.30
C TYR A 431 -3.09 9.19 -6.11
N GLY A 432 -3.18 9.10 -7.44
CA GLY A 432 -3.36 10.25 -8.32
C GLY A 432 -2.18 11.22 -8.27
N ARG A 433 -2.39 12.44 -8.81
CA ARG A 433 -1.45 13.58 -8.76
C ARG A 433 -2.22 14.90 -8.66
N LYS A 434 -1.52 16.02 -8.51
CA LYS A 434 -2.11 17.37 -8.45
C LYS A 434 -2.88 17.70 -9.74
N GLY A 435 -4.20 17.51 -9.73
CA GLY A 435 -5.09 17.66 -10.90
C GLY A 435 -5.73 16.34 -11.39
N ILE A 436 -5.10 15.20 -11.08
CA ILE A 436 -5.51 13.86 -11.52
C ILE A 436 -5.98 13.06 -10.30
N PRO A 437 -7.24 12.61 -10.23
CA PRO A 437 -7.71 11.79 -9.12
C PRO A 437 -7.01 10.42 -9.08
N ALA A 438 -7.07 9.75 -7.93
CA ALA A 438 -6.82 8.31 -7.87
C ALA A 438 -7.81 7.57 -8.81
N PHE A 439 -7.31 6.51 -9.45
CA PHE A 439 -8.08 5.64 -10.34
C PHE A 439 -8.49 4.33 -9.65
N ASP A 440 -7.88 4.00 -8.51
CA ASP A 440 -8.30 2.86 -7.70
C ASP A 440 -9.58 3.19 -6.91
N ASP A 441 -10.71 2.61 -7.32
CA ASP A 441 -12.03 2.93 -6.76
C ASP A 441 -12.12 2.66 -5.24
N GLU A 442 -11.36 1.70 -4.71
CA GLU A 442 -11.28 1.41 -3.27
C GLU A 442 -10.78 2.64 -2.50
N LEU A 443 -9.65 3.22 -2.91
CA LEU A 443 -9.14 4.48 -2.36
C LEU A 443 -10.06 5.67 -2.68
N ARG A 444 -10.75 5.64 -3.82
CA ARG A 444 -11.62 6.73 -4.31
C ARG A 444 -12.95 6.84 -3.56
N GLU A 445 -13.48 5.74 -3.00
CA GLU A 445 -14.61 5.76 -2.07
C GLU A 445 -14.21 6.05 -0.61
N GLY A 446 -12.89 6.19 -0.35
CA GLY A 446 -12.35 6.54 0.96
C GLY A 446 -11.89 5.35 1.80
N HIS A 447 -11.82 4.15 1.24
CA HIS A 447 -11.15 3.02 1.86
C HIS A 447 -9.64 3.17 1.70
N LEU A 448 -9.03 3.98 2.58
CA LEU A 448 -7.59 3.97 2.79
C LEU A 448 -7.13 2.55 3.15
N TYR A 449 -6.13 2.04 2.44
CA TYR A 449 -5.56 0.73 2.69
C TYR A 449 -4.82 0.67 4.03
N GLU A 450 -5.53 0.27 5.08
CA GLU A 450 -4.95 -0.50 6.18
C GLU A 450 -5.25 -1.97 5.94
N GLN A 451 -4.32 -2.68 5.27
CA GLN A 451 -4.33 -4.13 5.15
C GLN A 451 -3.28 -4.76 6.08
N GLU A 452 -3.52 -4.65 7.38
CA GLU A 452 -3.49 -5.91 8.13
C GLU A 452 -4.63 -6.77 7.58
N SER A 453 -4.37 -8.04 7.28
CA SER A 453 -5.41 -8.95 6.83
C SER A 453 -6.35 -9.27 7.99
N LYS A 454 -7.38 -8.43 8.17
CA LYS A 454 -8.36 -8.52 9.25
C LYS A 454 -8.88 -9.93 9.37
N LYS A 455 -8.87 -10.49 10.58
CA LYS A 455 -9.29 -11.87 10.81
C LYS A 455 -10.76 -12.00 10.43
N VAL A 456 -11.06 -12.91 9.51
CA VAL A 456 -12.37 -13.01 8.86
C VAL A 456 -13.26 -13.94 9.66
N ILE A 457 -14.22 -13.35 10.38
CA ILE A 457 -15.09 -14.08 11.31
C ILE A 457 -16.43 -14.34 10.62
N ALA A 458 -16.66 -15.58 10.20
CA ALA A 458 -17.94 -16.01 9.67
C ALA A 458 -18.99 -16.11 10.78
N VAL A 459 -20.09 -15.38 10.61
CA VAL A 459 -21.29 -15.49 11.44
C VAL A 459 -22.37 -16.20 10.63
N TYR A 460 -22.88 -17.32 11.14
CA TYR A 460 -24.05 -17.99 10.58
C TYR A 460 -25.30 -17.65 11.43
N PRO A 461 -26.01 -16.55 11.13
CA PRO A 461 -27.14 -16.08 11.90
C PRO A 461 -28.39 -16.95 11.71
N GLY A 462 -28.99 -17.41 12.81
CA GLY A 462 -30.25 -18.16 12.70
C GLY A 462 -31.10 -18.21 13.95
N ARG A 463 -32.39 -18.51 13.73
CA ARG A 463 -33.32 -18.82 14.82
C ARG A 463 -33.11 -20.23 15.36
N PHE A 464 -32.75 -21.18 14.48
CA PHE A 464 -32.55 -22.62 14.71
C PHE A 464 -33.66 -23.21 15.61
N GLN A 465 -34.85 -23.42 15.02
CA GLN A 465 -36.07 -23.81 15.73
C GLN A 465 -36.70 -25.10 15.11
N PRO A 466 -36.05 -26.27 15.21
CA PRO A 466 -34.70 -26.54 15.72
C PRO A 466 -33.60 -26.29 14.66
N MET A 467 -32.33 -26.58 15.00
CA MET A 467 -31.33 -26.93 13.97
C MET A 467 -31.70 -28.29 13.35
N GLY A 468 -31.12 -28.61 12.20
CA GLY A 468 -31.27 -29.89 11.51
C GLY A 468 -30.13 -30.09 10.50
N ARG A 469 -30.01 -31.26 9.88
CA ARG A 469 -28.86 -31.63 9.03
C ARG A 469 -28.49 -30.58 7.98
N HIS A 470 -29.46 -29.98 7.29
CA HIS A 470 -29.20 -28.93 6.29
C HIS A 470 -28.47 -27.72 6.88
N HIS A 471 -28.93 -27.19 8.02
CA HIS A 471 -28.25 -26.09 8.73
C HIS A 471 -26.83 -26.48 9.14
N PHE A 472 -26.60 -27.72 9.59
CA PHE A 472 -25.27 -28.18 9.97
C PHE A 472 -24.35 -28.32 8.75
N GLN A 473 -24.84 -28.85 7.64
CA GLN A 473 -24.10 -28.95 6.39
C GLN A 473 -23.76 -27.55 5.83
N THR A 474 -24.68 -26.58 5.89
CA THR A 474 -24.38 -25.17 5.56
C THR A 474 -23.30 -24.60 6.48
N TYR A 475 -23.38 -24.83 7.80
CA TYR A 475 -22.33 -24.43 8.75
C TYR A 475 -20.97 -25.06 8.42
N GLN A 476 -20.93 -26.37 8.11
CA GLN A 476 -19.70 -27.05 7.69
C GLN A 476 -19.13 -26.45 6.41
N GLN A 477 -19.97 -26.17 5.41
CA GLN A 477 -19.54 -25.54 4.15
C GLN A 477 -18.91 -24.16 4.40
N ILE A 478 -19.52 -23.32 5.23
CA ILE A 478 -18.98 -22.02 5.64
C ILE A 478 -17.64 -22.20 6.40
N ALA A 479 -17.58 -23.13 7.35
CA ALA A 479 -16.37 -23.44 8.12
C ALA A 479 -15.25 -24.12 7.31
N THR A 480 -15.48 -24.39 6.02
CA THR A 480 -14.48 -24.88 5.06
C THR A 480 -14.27 -23.94 3.88
N GLN A 481 -14.87 -22.74 3.91
CA GLN A 481 -14.70 -21.73 2.86
C GLN A 481 -13.32 -21.08 3.00
N GLU A 482 -12.57 -20.98 1.90
CA GLU A 482 -11.27 -20.30 1.89
C GLU A 482 -11.43 -18.82 2.27
N GLY A 483 -10.51 -18.30 3.09
CA GLY A 483 -10.57 -16.92 3.61
C GLY A 483 -11.52 -16.72 4.79
N ILE A 484 -11.91 -17.79 5.50
CA ILE A 484 -12.60 -17.72 6.81
C ILE A 484 -11.69 -18.30 7.90
N ASP A 485 -11.39 -17.53 8.95
CA ASP A 485 -10.51 -17.97 10.05
C ASP A 485 -11.26 -18.68 11.17
N ASP A 486 -12.47 -18.22 11.49
CA ASP A 486 -13.34 -18.77 12.53
C ASP A 486 -14.81 -18.69 12.09
N THR A 487 -15.63 -19.67 12.48
CA THR A 487 -17.06 -19.71 12.14
C THR A 487 -17.92 -19.89 13.39
N TYR A 488 -18.89 -19.00 13.59
CA TYR A 488 -19.77 -18.99 14.75
C TYR A 488 -21.26 -19.10 14.37
N VAL A 489 -21.98 -20.00 15.03
CA VAL A 489 -23.43 -20.14 14.93
C VAL A 489 -24.09 -19.17 15.90
N ALA A 490 -24.56 -18.03 15.39
CA ALA A 490 -25.17 -16.97 16.20
C ALA A 490 -26.68 -17.21 16.38
N THR A 491 -27.15 -17.36 17.62
CA THR A 491 -28.57 -17.50 17.92
C THR A 491 -28.99 -16.80 19.22
N SER A 492 -30.30 -16.60 19.37
CA SER A 492 -30.88 -15.85 20.49
C SER A 492 -31.73 -16.74 21.41
N ASP A 493 -31.87 -16.30 22.66
CA ASP A 493 -32.68 -16.95 23.70
C ASP A 493 -34.20 -16.77 23.50
N LYS A 494 -34.62 -16.14 22.39
CA LYS A 494 -36.00 -15.69 22.19
C LYS A 494 -36.97 -16.85 21.90
N VAL A 495 -37.62 -17.33 22.95
CA VAL A 495 -38.84 -18.14 22.87
C VAL A 495 -40.01 -17.26 22.42
N SER A 496 -40.82 -17.75 21.47
CA SER A 496 -42.02 -17.11 20.93
C SER A 496 -42.86 -18.15 20.18
N LEU A 497 -43.82 -18.76 20.87
CA LEU A 497 -44.75 -19.73 20.28
C LEU A 497 -45.66 -19.06 19.23
N PRO A 498 -46.06 -19.74 18.15
CA PRO A 498 -45.72 -21.14 17.79
C PRO A 498 -44.40 -21.29 17.01
N LYS A 499 -43.78 -20.19 16.55
CA LYS A 499 -42.69 -20.22 15.55
C LYS A 499 -41.28 -20.41 16.14
N SER A 500 -41.12 -20.23 17.44
CA SER A 500 -39.84 -20.32 18.16
C SER A 500 -40.03 -20.97 19.55
N PRO A 501 -40.24 -22.30 19.65
CA PRO A 501 -40.47 -22.95 20.95
C PRO A 501 -39.22 -23.08 21.83
N LEU A 502 -38.01 -23.13 21.26
CA LEU A 502 -36.77 -23.43 22.01
C LEU A 502 -36.06 -22.17 22.51
N ASN A 503 -35.51 -22.24 23.72
CA ASN A 503 -34.57 -21.25 24.29
C ASN A 503 -33.13 -21.46 23.73
N PHE A 504 -32.14 -20.72 24.22
CA PHE A 504 -30.75 -20.88 23.76
C PHE A 504 -30.15 -22.25 24.13
N ASP A 505 -30.26 -22.66 25.39
CA ASP A 505 -29.58 -23.85 25.90
C ASP A 505 -30.10 -25.15 25.25
N GLN A 506 -31.41 -25.20 24.97
CA GLN A 506 -32.06 -26.27 24.20
C GLN A 506 -31.57 -26.33 22.74
N LYS A 507 -31.27 -25.19 22.11
CA LYS A 507 -30.67 -25.17 20.76
C LYS A 507 -29.22 -25.61 20.80
N LYS A 508 -28.48 -25.16 21.81
CA LYS A 508 -27.07 -25.51 22.00
C LYS A 508 -26.89 -27.01 22.14
N SER A 509 -27.75 -27.72 22.90
CA SER A 509 -27.68 -29.19 22.97
C SER A 509 -27.89 -29.87 21.61
N ILE A 510 -28.84 -29.40 20.80
CA ILE A 510 -29.10 -29.91 19.44
C ILE A 510 -27.93 -29.61 18.48
N MET A 511 -27.31 -28.43 18.60
CA MET A 511 -26.13 -28.03 17.82
C MET A 511 -24.90 -28.88 18.16
N LEU A 512 -24.68 -29.15 19.46
CA LEU A 512 -23.64 -30.06 19.93
C LEU A 512 -23.84 -31.49 19.41
N MET A 513 -25.08 -32.02 19.41
CA MET A 513 -25.39 -33.34 18.84
C MET A 513 -25.20 -33.42 17.33
N HIS A 514 -25.36 -32.32 16.59
CA HIS A 514 -24.97 -32.27 15.18
C HIS A 514 -23.45 -32.22 14.98
N GLY A 515 -22.67 -31.82 15.98
CA GLY A 515 -21.21 -31.70 15.91
C GLY A 515 -20.67 -30.28 15.80
N VAL A 516 -21.47 -29.23 16.07
CA VAL A 516 -20.96 -27.85 16.17
C VAL A 516 -20.15 -27.71 17.48
N PRO A 517 -18.90 -27.22 17.46
CA PRO A 517 -18.09 -27.04 18.66
C PRO A 517 -18.73 -26.08 19.69
N GLU A 518 -18.57 -26.37 20.98
CA GLU A 518 -19.25 -25.60 22.04
C GLU A 518 -18.86 -24.12 22.05
N ASN A 519 -17.59 -23.82 21.80
CA ASN A 519 -17.04 -22.48 21.71
C ASN A 519 -17.51 -21.69 20.47
N GLN A 520 -18.08 -22.37 19.47
CA GLN A 520 -18.59 -21.75 18.24
C GLN A 520 -20.12 -21.52 18.28
N ILE A 521 -20.81 -21.81 19.39
CA ILE A 521 -22.26 -21.58 19.55
C ILE A 521 -22.51 -20.34 20.42
N LEU A 522 -22.97 -19.23 19.82
CA LEU A 522 -23.04 -17.94 20.49
C LEU A 522 -24.46 -17.48 20.85
N LYS A 523 -24.61 -17.02 22.11
CA LYS A 523 -25.84 -16.44 22.66
C LYS A 523 -25.84 -14.92 22.45
N VAL A 524 -26.56 -14.45 21.43
CA VAL A 524 -26.63 -13.03 21.04
C VAL A 524 -28.04 -12.48 21.14
N LYS A 525 -28.20 -11.17 21.40
CA LYS A 525 -29.53 -10.51 21.39
C LYS A 525 -30.16 -10.48 20.00
N ASN A 526 -29.36 -10.27 18.96
CA ASN A 526 -29.77 -10.31 17.56
C ASN A 526 -28.80 -11.18 16.75
N PRO A 527 -29.23 -12.33 16.19
CA PRO A 527 -28.39 -13.18 15.34
C PRO A 527 -27.68 -12.44 14.21
N TYR A 528 -28.34 -11.47 13.60
CA TYR A 528 -27.85 -10.70 12.44
C TYR A 528 -27.22 -9.35 12.83
N ASN A 529 -26.84 -9.20 14.09
CA ASN A 529 -25.98 -8.13 14.58
C ASN A 529 -25.34 -8.64 15.87
N ALA A 530 -24.35 -9.53 15.72
CA ALA A 530 -23.68 -10.26 16.78
C ALA A 530 -22.66 -9.37 17.50
N VAL A 531 -23.14 -8.26 18.08
CA VAL A 531 -22.31 -7.28 18.79
C VAL A 531 -21.54 -7.93 19.94
N GLU A 532 -22.15 -8.93 20.60
CA GLU A 532 -21.49 -9.70 21.66
C GLU A 532 -20.35 -10.61 21.18
N LEU A 533 -20.15 -10.76 19.86
CA LEU A 533 -18.96 -11.37 19.26
C LEU A 533 -17.93 -10.30 18.86
N ALA A 534 -18.38 -9.23 18.17
CA ALA A 534 -17.49 -8.14 17.74
C ALA A 534 -16.75 -7.51 18.93
N HIS A 535 -17.44 -7.27 20.06
CA HIS A 535 -16.85 -6.74 21.31
C HIS A 535 -15.90 -7.72 22.04
N GLN A 536 -15.46 -8.82 21.42
CA GLN A 536 -14.37 -9.69 21.90
C GLN A 536 -13.02 -9.37 21.23
N TYR A 537 -13.03 -8.51 20.21
CA TYR A 537 -11.90 -8.07 19.41
C TYR A 537 -11.79 -6.54 19.45
N GLU A 538 -10.63 -5.98 19.12
CA GLU A 538 -10.50 -4.52 18.99
C GLU A 538 -11.09 -4.02 17.64
N PRO A 539 -11.66 -2.80 17.58
CA PRO A 539 -12.20 -2.26 16.33
C PRO A 539 -11.12 -2.15 15.24
N GLY A 540 -11.30 -2.89 14.15
CA GLY A 540 -10.34 -2.99 13.04
C GLY A 540 -9.58 -4.32 12.97
N GLU A 541 -9.55 -5.12 14.04
CA GLU A 541 -8.89 -6.44 14.08
C GLU A 541 -9.61 -7.50 13.21
N VAL A 542 -10.94 -7.39 13.12
CA VAL A 542 -11.83 -8.41 12.51
C VAL A 542 -12.77 -7.83 11.46
N GLU A 543 -13.11 -8.65 10.47
CA GLU A 543 -14.25 -8.41 9.57
C GLU A 543 -15.36 -9.44 9.83
N MET A 544 -16.58 -8.97 10.08
CA MET A 544 -17.72 -9.83 10.43
C MET A 544 -18.53 -10.23 9.18
N VAL A 545 -18.38 -11.47 8.70
CA VAL A 545 -19.05 -11.96 7.49
C VAL A 545 -20.34 -12.70 7.85
N TYR A 546 -21.50 -12.07 7.61
CA TYR A 546 -22.81 -12.66 7.92
C TYR A 546 -23.35 -13.49 6.75
N PHE A 547 -23.37 -14.81 6.90
CA PHE A 547 -23.89 -15.74 5.90
C PHE A 547 -25.42 -15.85 5.97
N VAL A 548 -26.12 -15.20 5.05
CA VAL A 548 -27.59 -15.14 5.00
C VAL A 548 -28.12 -15.94 3.81
N GLY A 549 -29.16 -16.76 4.00
CA GLY A 549 -29.75 -17.53 2.92
C GLY A 549 -30.33 -16.63 1.82
N ALA A 550 -30.06 -16.96 0.54
CA ALA A 550 -30.43 -16.14 -0.63
C ALA A 550 -31.89 -15.64 -0.63
N LYS A 551 -32.82 -16.48 -0.15
CA LYS A 551 -34.25 -16.19 -0.04
C LYS A 551 -34.58 -15.08 0.97
N ASP A 552 -33.87 -15.03 2.10
CA ASP A 552 -34.03 -13.97 3.10
C ASP A 552 -33.42 -12.64 2.61
N MET A 553 -32.28 -12.69 1.90
CA MET A 553 -31.68 -11.53 1.23
C MET A 553 -32.62 -10.93 0.17
N ALA A 554 -33.13 -11.76 -0.76
CA ALA A 554 -33.94 -11.32 -1.89
C ALA A 554 -35.32 -10.74 -1.51
N THR A 555 -35.78 -10.93 -0.26
CA THR A 555 -37.15 -10.58 0.17
C THR A 555 -37.23 -9.52 1.27
N ASN A 556 -36.11 -9.07 1.84
CA ASN A 556 -36.13 -8.19 3.01
C ASN A 556 -35.29 -6.91 2.82
N PRO A 557 -35.90 -5.70 2.82
CA PRO A 557 -35.19 -4.43 2.59
C PRO A 557 -33.98 -4.18 3.50
N ARG A 558 -33.95 -4.76 4.69
CA ARG A 558 -32.81 -4.70 5.63
C ARG A 558 -31.48 -5.21 5.06
N PHE A 559 -31.49 -5.99 3.98
CA PHE A 559 -30.31 -6.55 3.34
C PHE A 559 -29.92 -5.82 2.03
N GLN A 560 -30.52 -4.65 1.76
CA GLN A 560 -30.13 -3.78 0.64
C GLN A 560 -28.72 -3.19 0.78
N LYS A 561 -28.18 -3.10 2.00
CA LYS A 561 -26.77 -2.78 2.26
C LYS A 561 -26.05 -4.07 2.64
N THR A 562 -25.09 -4.47 1.81
CA THR A 562 -24.37 -5.75 1.91
C THR A 562 -23.03 -5.65 2.64
N SER A 563 -22.51 -4.46 2.90
CA SER A 563 -21.27 -4.26 3.68
C SER A 563 -21.22 -2.88 4.34
N GLY A 564 -20.29 -2.68 5.28
CA GLY A 564 -19.90 -1.39 5.82
C GLY A 564 -19.28 -1.48 7.21
N VAL A 565 -19.18 -0.35 7.90
CA VAL A 565 -18.70 -0.28 9.29
C VAL A 565 -19.89 -0.12 10.25
N THR A 566 -19.79 -0.71 11.45
CA THR A 566 -20.72 -0.48 12.56
C THR A 566 -20.47 0.88 13.24
N LYS A 567 -21.36 1.29 14.16
CA LYS A 567 -21.14 2.50 14.97
C LYS A 567 -19.95 2.41 15.92
N ASP A 568 -19.52 1.19 16.23
CA ASP A 568 -18.50 0.89 17.23
C ASP A 568 -17.14 0.59 16.57
N GLY A 569 -17.03 0.78 15.24
CA GLY A 569 -15.77 0.69 14.47
C GLY A 569 -15.51 -0.64 13.76
N TYR A 570 -16.30 -1.69 14.01
CA TYR A 570 -16.13 -3.00 13.38
C TYR A 570 -16.67 -3.05 11.95
N ASP A 571 -15.91 -3.63 11.03
CA ASP A 571 -16.31 -3.93 9.66
C ASP A 571 -17.25 -5.14 9.58
N TRP A 572 -18.16 -5.14 8.61
CA TRP A 572 -19.05 -6.26 8.31
C TRP A 572 -19.40 -6.35 6.83
N ARG A 573 -19.65 -7.57 6.36
CA ARG A 573 -20.29 -7.85 5.07
C ARG A 573 -21.30 -8.97 5.16
N ILE A 574 -22.08 -9.17 4.10
CA ILE A 574 -23.11 -10.21 3.97
C ILE A 574 -22.79 -11.06 2.75
N GLU A 575 -22.65 -12.36 2.98
CA GLU A 575 -22.48 -13.37 1.93
C GLU A 575 -23.70 -14.28 1.85
N VAL A 576 -23.91 -14.91 0.69
CA VAL A 576 -25.01 -15.85 0.49
C VAL A 576 -24.64 -17.18 1.15
N ALA A 577 -25.39 -17.59 2.18
CA ALA A 577 -25.18 -18.87 2.84
C ALA A 577 -25.31 -20.05 1.86
N PRO A 578 -24.34 -20.98 1.80
CA PRO A 578 -24.43 -22.22 1.02
C PRO A 578 -25.73 -23.00 1.30
N HIS A 579 -26.39 -23.49 0.25
CA HIS A 579 -27.68 -24.17 0.37
C HIS A 579 -27.53 -25.69 0.32
N ALA A 580 -27.84 -26.35 1.44
CA ALA A 580 -27.88 -27.80 1.56
C ALA A 580 -29.31 -28.35 1.38
N GLU A 581 -29.63 -28.80 0.17
CA GLU A 581 -30.92 -29.43 -0.14
C GLU A 581 -30.97 -30.86 0.42
N ILE A 582 -31.88 -31.14 1.35
CA ILE A 582 -32.10 -32.46 1.96
C ILE A 582 -33.60 -32.69 2.08
N ASP A 583 -34.15 -33.70 1.42
CA ASP A 583 -35.58 -34.05 1.55
C ASP A 583 -35.90 -34.83 2.84
N ILE A 584 -37.06 -34.55 3.43
CA ILE A 584 -37.72 -35.40 4.42
C ILE A 584 -38.85 -36.17 3.73
N PRO A 585 -38.84 -37.52 3.72
CA PRO A 585 -39.93 -38.32 3.15
C PRO A 585 -41.31 -37.92 3.70
N GLY A 586 -42.22 -37.53 2.81
CA GLY A 586 -43.59 -37.11 3.15
C GLY A 586 -43.75 -35.65 3.60
N PHE A 587 -42.66 -34.92 3.85
CA PHE A 587 -42.70 -33.50 4.27
C PHE A 587 -41.95 -32.54 3.31
N GLY A 588 -41.18 -33.07 2.37
CA GLY A 588 -40.38 -32.30 1.41
C GLY A 588 -39.10 -31.71 2.02
N GLU A 589 -38.57 -30.67 1.39
CA GLU A 589 -37.33 -30.00 1.78
C GLU A 589 -37.21 -29.79 3.30
N MET A 590 -36.10 -30.23 3.88
CA MET A 590 -35.77 -30.05 5.28
C MET A 590 -35.55 -28.56 5.55
N CYS A 591 -36.54 -27.95 6.18
CA CYS A 591 -36.49 -26.58 6.67
C CYS A 591 -37.05 -26.54 8.09
N GLY A 592 -36.94 -25.40 8.78
CA GLY A 592 -37.50 -25.26 10.12
C GLY A 592 -39.01 -25.57 10.21
N THR A 593 -39.78 -25.46 9.13
CA THR A 593 -41.22 -25.78 9.15
C THR A 593 -41.50 -27.28 9.03
N SER A 594 -40.89 -27.97 8.07
CA SER A 594 -41.04 -29.43 7.93
C SER A 594 -40.48 -30.18 9.14
N LEU A 595 -39.33 -29.75 9.68
CA LEU A 595 -38.77 -30.29 10.93
C LEU A 595 -39.73 -30.19 12.12
N ARG A 596 -40.40 -29.05 12.32
CA ARG A 596 -41.40 -28.92 13.41
C ARG A 596 -42.65 -29.77 13.19
N GLN A 597 -43.00 -30.07 11.94
CA GLN A 597 -44.16 -30.89 11.59
C GLN A 597 -43.90 -32.39 11.79
N CYS A 598 -42.73 -32.90 11.40
CA CYS A 598 -42.40 -34.32 11.57
C CYS A 598 -41.97 -34.66 13.01
N LEU A 599 -41.01 -33.92 13.57
CA LEU A 599 -40.36 -34.29 14.84
C LEU A 599 -41.31 -34.26 16.05
N GLY A 600 -42.39 -33.48 16.03
CA GLY A 600 -43.37 -33.45 17.12
C GLY A 600 -44.08 -34.79 17.36
N ASN A 601 -44.25 -35.59 16.30
CA ASN A 601 -44.97 -36.87 16.35
C ASN A 601 -44.09 -38.11 16.09
N ALA A 602 -42.89 -37.92 15.54
CA ALA A 602 -41.95 -38.97 15.16
C ALA A 602 -41.71 -40.04 16.23
N THR A 603 -41.56 -41.30 15.82
CA THR A 603 -40.95 -42.36 16.65
C THR A 603 -39.45 -42.10 16.87
N PRO A 604 -38.76 -42.83 17.78
CA PRO A 604 -37.30 -42.74 17.93
C PRO A 604 -36.54 -42.99 16.61
N GLU A 605 -36.98 -43.98 15.83
CA GLU A 605 -36.37 -44.36 14.56
C GLU A 605 -36.61 -43.31 13.46
N GLU A 606 -37.81 -42.71 13.43
CA GLU A 606 -38.12 -41.59 12.53
C GLU A 606 -37.33 -40.33 12.90
N PHE A 607 -37.14 -40.07 14.19
CA PHE A 607 -36.31 -38.97 14.69
C PHE A 607 -34.85 -39.16 14.27
N GLU A 608 -34.28 -40.35 14.49
CA GLU A 608 -32.91 -40.68 14.09
C GLU A 608 -32.72 -40.54 12.57
N ALA A 609 -33.66 -41.05 11.78
CA ALA A 609 -33.63 -40.96 10.32
C ALA A 609 -33.70 -39.49 9.79
N VAL A 610 -34.33 -38.57 10.52
CA VAL A 610 -34.42 -37.15 10.16
C VAL A 610 -33.21 -36.36 10.67
N MET A 611 -32.79 -36.57 11.92
CA MET A 611 -31.72 -35.79 12.56
C MET A 611 -30.31 -36.30 12.23
N GLY A 612 -30.17 -37.59 11.92
CA GLY A 612 -28.88 -38.28 11.74
C GLY A 612 -28.24 -38.80 13.03
N TRP A 613 -28.94 -38.68 14.15
CA TRP A 613 -28.54 -39.14 15.48
C TRP A 613 -29.78 -39.30 16.38
N PHE A 614 -29.67 -40.08 17.45
CA PHE A 614 -30.68 -40.19 18.50
C PHE A 614 -30.06 -39.90 19.88
N ASP A 615 -30.81 -39.17 20.70
CA ASP A 615 -30.57 -38.97 22.13
C ASP A 615 -31.92 -38.88 22.84
N GLU A 616 -32.08 -39.59 23.95
CA GLU A 616 -33.39 -39.80 24.60
C GLU A 616 -33.90 -38.52 25.27
N ASP A 617 -33.04 -37.78 25.97
CA ASP A 617 -33.39 -36.52 26.64
C ASP A 617 -33.73 -35.43 25.62
N ILE A 618 -32.94 -35.28 24.56
CA ILE A 618 -33.16 -34.27 23.51
C ILE A 618 -34.38 -34.63 22.64
N TYR A 619 -34.64 -35.91 22.37
CA TYR A 619 -35.87 -36.38 21.74
C TYR A 619 -37.10 -36.00 22.58
N HIS A 620 -37.11 -36.29 23.88
CA HIS A 620 -38.22 -35.94 24.76
C HIS A 620 -38.38 -34.43 24.94
N MET A 621 -37.29 -33.68 25.08
CA MET A 621 -37.26 -32.22 25.14
C MET A 621 -37.86 -31.58 23.87
N LEU A 622 -37.44 -32.03 22.69
CA LEU A 622 -37.97 -31.55 21.41
C LEU A 622 -39.46 -31.89 21.28
N ARG A 623 -39.85 -33.13 21.56
CA ARG A 623 -41.27 -33.53 21.50
C ARG A 623 -42.14 -32.78 22.50
N ALA A 624 -41.64 -32.38 23.67
CA ALA A 624 -42.36 -31.51 24.59
C ALA A 624 -42.57 -30.11 23.98
N GLY A 625 -41.49 -29.41 23.63
CA GLY A 625 -41.56 -28.04 23.08
C GLY A 625 -42.33 -27.93 21.76
N LEU A 626 -42.33 -28.99 20.93
CA LEU A 626 -43.10 -29.05 19.69
C LEU A 626 -44.58 -29.41 19.90
N ASN A 627 -44.97 -30.05 21.01
CA ASN A 627 -46.38 -30.36 21.29
C ASN A 627 -47.09 -29.30 22.14
N GLU A 628 -46.36 -28.48 22.91
CA GLU A 628 -46.91 -27.23 23.46
C GLU A 628 -47.40 -26.29 22.35
N VAL A 629 -46.70 -26.25 21.21
CA VAL A 629 -47.13 -25.53 20.00
C VAL A 629 -48.48 -26.05 19.49
N ASN A 630 -48.67 -27.38 19.42
CA ASN A 630 -49.92 -28.00 18.99
C ASN A 630 -51.09 -27.64 19.93
N PHE A 631 -50.88 -27.67 21.25
CA PHE A 631 -51.90 -27.22 22.21
C PHE A 631 -52.22 -25.72 22.09
N GLY A 632 -51.20 -24.88 21.86
CA GLY A 632 -51.38 -23.45 21.63
C GLY A 632 -52.22 -23.12 20.39
N GLU A 633 -51.98 -23.83 19.27
CA GLU A 633 -52.81 -23.68 18.07
C GLU A 633 -54.23 -24.21 18.25
N ILE A 634 -54.44 -25.27 19.04
CA ILE A 634 -55.79 -25.76 19.36
C ILE A 634 -56.55 -24.71 20.17
N ILE A 635 -55.92 -24.06 21.16
CA ILE A 635 -56.55 -23.01 21.96
C ILE A 635 -56.86 -21.76 21.12
N SER A 636 -55.97 -21.33 20.22
CA SER A 636 -56.25 -20.17 19.34
C SER A 636 -57.35 -20.44 18.31
N LYS A 637 -57.47 -21.69 17.83
CA LYS A 637 -58.59 -22.14 16.99
C LYS A 637 -59.90 -22.24 17.79
N ILE A 638 -59.87 -22.60 19.08
CA ILE A 638 -61.07 -22.60 19.94
C ILE A 638 -61.53 -21.16 20.27
N THR A 639 -60.61 -20.24 20.60
CA THR A 639 -60.97 -18.85 20.96
C THR A 639 -61.43 -18.00 19.77
N SER A 640 -61.09 -18.38 18.53
CA SER A 640 -61.60 -17.74 17.31
C SER A 640 -63.01 -18.21 16.91
N PHE A 641 -63.52 -19.30 17.49
CA PHE A 641 -64.90 -19.77 17.26
C PHE A 641 -65.96 -19.13 18.17
N SER A 642 -65.57 -18.46 19.26
CA SER A 642 -66.48 -18.07 20.35
C SER A 642 -67.10 -16.67 20.25
N ASN A 643 -66.91 -15.93 19.15
CA ASN A 643 -67.49 -14.57 18.99
C ASN A 643 -68.22 -14.36 17.63
N PRO A 644 -69.58 -14.46 17.58
CA PRO A 644 -70.31 -14.58 16.32
C PRO A 644 -70.93 -13.28 15.75
N LYS A 645 -70.27 -12.68 14.74
CA LYS A 645 -70.84 -11.73 13.72
C LYS A 645 -71.18 -10.33 14.27
N LYS A 646 -71.41 -9.25 13.49
CA LYS A 646 -71.98 -9.05 12.12
C LYS A 646 -71.81 -7.54 11.72
N PRO A 647 -72.02 -7.06 10.46
CA PRO A 647 -71.49 -7.50 9.15
C PRO A 647 -70.94 -6.37 8.22
N SER A 648 -70.17 -6.77 7.19
CA SER A 648 -70.09 -6.23 5.80
C SER A 648 -70.15 -4.72 5.49
N GLY A 649 -69.16 -4.20 4.72
CA GLY A 649 -69.22 -2.83 4.17
C GLY A 649 -68.55 -2.54 2.82
N ARG A 650 -67.30 -2.94 2.57
CA ARG A 650 -66.61 -2.77 1.27
C ARG A 650 -65.40 -3.69 1.11
N ARG A 651 -64.86 -3.78 -0.11
CA ARG A 651 -63.48 -4.19 -0.41
C ARG A 651 -62.75 -2.97 -0.93
N GLU A 652 -61.76 -2.51 -0.19
CA GLU A 652 -60.62 -1.72 -0.67
C GLU A 652 -59.41 -2.41 -0.01
N ASP A 653 -58.30 -2.53 -0.73
CA ASP A 653 -57.17 -3.36 -0.30
C ASP A 653 -56.21 -2.53 0.56
N GLU A 654 -56.22 -2.76 1.88
CA GLU A 654 -55.44 -1.99 2.86
C GLU A 654 -54.05 -2.62 3.10
N GLU A 655 -53.01 -2.01 2.52
CA GLU A 655 -51.64 -2.12 3.05
C GLU A 655 -51.57 -1.28 4.33
N GLU A 656 -51.65 -1.93 5.50
CA GLU A 656 -51.74 -1.25 6.79
C GLU A 656 -50.38 -0.64 7.20
N LEU A 657 -50.24 0.66 6.98
CA LEU A 657 -49.06 1.45 7.35
C LEU A 657 -49.09 1.94 8.79
N ASP A 658 -48.10 1.46 9.54
CA ASP A 658 -47.23 2.21 10.46
C ASP A 658 -47.72 2.88 11.77
N GLU A 659 -46.71 2.93 12.67
CA GLU A 659 -46.41 3.95 13.68
C GLU A 659 -47.07 4.07 15.08
N MET A 660 -46.19 4.43 16.03
CA MET A 660 -46.40 5.14 17.31
C MET A 660 -47.17 4.43 18.45
N SER A 661 -46.93 4.72 19.74
CA SER A 661 -45.82 5.40 20.46
C SER A 661 -46.05 5.26 21.98
N SER A 662 -45.01 5.39 22.82
CA SER A 662 -45.17 6.00 24.16
C SER A 662 -43.84 6.38 24.85
N MET A 663 -43.75 7.62 25.33
CA MET A 663 -42.89 8.03 26.44
C MET A 663 -43.72 8.35 27.69
N ALA A 664 -43.14 8.23 28.89
CA ALA A 664 -43.67 8.78 30.14
C ALA A 664 -42.51 9.01 31.15
N GLY A 665 -42.51 10.04 32.01
CA GLY A 665 -43.38 11.24 32.06
C GLY A 665 -43.26 12.05 33.38
N GLY A 666 -43.17 13.40 33.28
CA GLY A 666 -43.18 14.36 34.41
C GLY A 666 -41.82 14.63 35.09
N ASN A 667 -41.57 15.71 35.87
CA ASN A 667 -42.32 16.95 36.23
C ASN A 667 -41.32 17.90 37.02
N VAL A 668 -41.48 19.18 37.41
CA VAL A 668 -42.55 20.22 37.44
C VAL A 668 -41.90 21.65 37.38
N ALA A 669 -42.55 22.64 36.73
CA ALA A 669 -42.41 24.13 36.87
C ALA A 669 -41.02 24.83 36.71
N GLY A 670 -40.91 26.13 36.33
CA GLY A 670 -41.90 27.10 35.82
C GLY A 670 -41.43 28.58 35.77
N TYR A 671 -42.17 29.42 35.02
CA TYR A 671 -42.25 30.92 35.05
C TYR A 671 -41.17 31.87 34.42
N SER A 672 -41.68 32.70 33.48
CA SER A 672 -41.38 34.13 33.18
C SER A 672 -40.06 34.66 32.55
N LEU A 673 -40.26 35.54 31.56
CA LEU A 673 -39.38 36.55 30.91
C LEU A 673 -39.54 37.95 31.58
N PRO A 674 -38.86 39.05 31.15
CA PRO A 674 -37.46 39.30 30.75
C PRO A 674 -36.87 40.59 31.45
N LEU A 675 -35.89 41.28 30.82
CA LEU A 675 -35.13 42.50 31.23
C LEU A 675 -33.86 42.22 32.06
N GLY A 676 -32.73 42.95 31.95
CA GLY A 676 -32.32 43.99 30.98
C GLY A 676 -31.49 45.14 31.61
N SER A 677 -30.17 45.25 31.37
CA SER A 677 -29.33 46.39 31.80
C SER A 677 -27.96 46.51 31.09
N ARG A 678 -27.26 47.66 31.27
CA ARG A 678 -26.24 48.24 30.36
C ARG A 678 -24.75 48.00 30.68
N ALA A 679 -23.98 48.02 29.58
CA ALA A 679 -22.57 48.42 29.35
C ALA A 679 -21.98 49.57 30.23
N PRO A 680 -20.63 49.77 30.33
CA PRO A 680 -19.73 50.23 29.24
C PRO A 680 -18.38 49.47 29.10
N LYS A 681 -17.71 49.40 27.92
CA LYS A 681 -16.66 50.31 27.36
C LYS A 681 -15.63 50.81 28.39
N VAL A 682 -14.31 50.81 28.16
CA VAL A 682 -13.49 51.51 27.12
C VAL A 682 -12.07 50.87 27.12
N ALA A 683 -11.15 50.96 26.14
CA ALA A 683 -11.12 50.94 24.66
C ALA A 683 -9.63 51.17 24.21
N GLY A 684 -9.20 50.71 23.02
CA GLY A 684 -7.83 50.96 22.51
C GLY A 684 -7.62 50.56 21.04
N SER A 685 -7.14 51.48 20.20
CA SER A 685 -6.90 51.31 18.76
C SER A 685 -5.42 51.00 18.45
N GLU A 686 -5.02 50.44 17.29
CA GLU A 686 -4.91 51.19 16.03
C GLU A 686 -4.96 50.35 14.72
N LYS A 687 -5.57 50.95 13.69
CA LYS A 687 -5.19 50.96 12.25
C LYS A 687 -4.81 49.64 11.55
N LYS A 688 -5.77 49.10 10.79
CA LYS A 688 -5.51 48.20 9.63
C LYS A 688 -4.64 48.90 8.57
N LYS A 689 -3.66 48.20 7.99
CA LYS A 689 -3.17 48.44 6.62
C LYS A 689 -3.57 47.25 5.75
N LYS A 690 -4.30 47.49 4.66
CA LYS A 690 -4.49 46.48 3.60
C LYS A 690 -3.14 46.26 2.90
N ARG A 691 -2.74 45.00 2.73
CA ARG A 691 -1.84 44.57 1.65
C ARG A 691 -2.66 43.71 0.68
N HIS A 692 -2.39 43.85 -0.62
CA HIS A 692 -2.89 42.89 -1.60
C HIS A 692 -2.22 41.53 -1.37
N PRO A 693 -2.89 40.40 -1.68
CA PRO A 693 -2.15 39.19 -1.99
C PRO A 693 -1.26 39.50 -3.20
N LYS A 694 0.06 39.32 -3.02
CA LYS A 694 0.95 39.11 -4.16
C LYS A 694 0.95 37.62 -4.41
N ASN A 695 0.50 37.19 -5.58
CA ASN A 695 0.78 35.84 -6.05
C ASN A 695 2.28 35.79 -6.39
N PHE A 696 3.09 35.42 -5.41
CA PHE A 696 4.31 34.68 -5.68
C PHE A 696 3.90 33.21 -5.57
N LEU A 697 4.00 32.49 -6.69
CA LEU A 697 4.21 31.05 -6.63
C LEU A 697 5.60 30.86 -6.01
N GLU A 698 5.71 30.00 -4.99
CA GLU A 698 6.99 29.79 -4.31
C GLU A 698 7.86 28.90 -5.20
N GLU A 699 9.03 29.40 -5.60
CA GLU A 699 9.88 28.72 -6.58
C GLU A 699 10.37 27.34 -6.06
N GLU A 700 10.32 27.10 -4.75
CA GLU A 700 10.58 25.79 -4.09
C GLU A 700 9.50 24.73 -4.40
N GLU A 701 8.27 25.14 -4.72
CA GLU A 701 7.21 24.22 -5.18
C GLU A 701 7.56 23.65 -6.57
N LEU A 702 8.06 24.52 -7.47
CA LEU A 702 8.60 24.14 -8.77
C LEU A 702 9.87 23.28 -8.68
N VAL A 703 10.74 23.48 -7.67
CA VAL A 703 11.88 22.57 -7.45
C VAL A 703 11.37 21.17 -7.14
N THR A 704 10.34 21.05 -6.30
CA THR A 704 9.80 19.75 -5.89
C THR A 704 9.13 19.04 -7.07
N GLU A 705 8.26 19.74 -7.82
CA GLU A 705 7.65 19.20 -9.03
C GLU A 705 8.69 18.82 -10.10
N VAL A 706 9.74 19.61 -10.32
CA VAL A 706 10.81 19.28 -11.28
C VAL A 706 11.64 18.08 -10.82
N VAL A 707 11.96 17.95 -9.53
CA VAL A 707 12.71 16.81 -8.99
C VAL A 707 11.90 15.52 -9.06
N ASP A 708 10.63 15.53 -8.62
CA ASP A 708 9.75 14.37 -8.69
C ASP A 708 9.42 13.98 -10.15
N TYR A 709 9.29 14.97 -11.05
CA TYR A 709 9.08 14.74 -12.49
C TYR A 709 10.34 14.19 -13.18
N LEU A 710 11.54 14.69 -12.87
CA LEU A 710 12.79 14.24 -13.50
C LEU A 710 13.19 12.83 -13.02
N LEU A 711 13.10 12.56 -11.72
CA LEU A 711 13.70 11.38 -11.10
C LEU A 711 12.75 10.18 -10.91
N GLY A 712 11.49 10.30 -11.37
CA GLY A 712 10.51 9.20 -11.26
C GLY A 712 10.32 8.72 -9.82
N ILE A 713 10.31 9.66 -8.87
CA ILE A 713 10.31 9.36 -7.43
C ILE A 713 8.97 8.75 -7.00
N THR A 714 9.06 7.80 -6.07
CA THR A 714 7.91 7.22 -5.36
C THR A 714 7.35 8.19 -4.33
N VAL A 715 6.02 8.36 -4.31
CA VAL A 715 5.35 9.13 -3.26
C VAL A 715 5.16 8.24 -2.02
N GLY A 716 6.17 8.26 -1.14
CA GLY A 716 6.15 7.70 0.23
C GLY A 716 6.83 8.63 1.25
#